data_AF-A0A534JCS4-F1
#
_entry.id   AF-A0A534JCS4-F1
#
_cell.length_a   1.000
_cell.length_b   1.000
_cell.length_c   1.000
_cell.angle_alpha   90.00
_cell.angle_beta   90.00
_cell.angle_gamma   90.00
#
_symmetry.space_group_name_H-M   'P 1'
#
loop_
_entity.id
_entity.type
_entity.pdbx_description
1 polymer ?
#
loop_
_entity_poly.entity_id
_entity_poly.type
_entity_poly.pdbx_seq_one_letter_code
_entity_poly.pdbx_strand_id
1 'polypeptide(L)'
;MYLRGDVERVGVSGDVMRSPRNFCRVVTITIGIVRILSCPHIRGPALPVGRWGELSHVVRWMSRIVALMIVSTLVIAFPARPVTAQGTGPEMLDPRLDVRTFVSGLSQPTSFAFIGDSDLLVLEKASGKVLRVKDGAIHSTVLDLAVNSASERGLLGIALHPKFPNHPWVYLYWTESTTGADSAALANVPLLGNRVDRFTWDGASLTFDRNIIRLHAFQNDATNGVMRGNHNGGVIRFGPDDRLYIYIGDNGRRGQMQNLPDGPGCIALPCSAIPQGNLPDDQFGGPEPDNAHLTGVILRLNDDGTTPKSNPFFKAGAKRGGEAGANLQRVFAYGIRNGFGFAFDPISGGLWEAQNGDDTFSELNRIDAGSNLGWPQIMGPVSRIAQFKEIETRDPNAPNGRDPLLNTPYFGLQQVRWSPKNIADTPEEALSRLFHVFRDGDEFEAHLTGAEEMPTVSTTASAKAEFELTDEGTLRFKLKATSDITGATQAHIHLGARGQNGPIVAFLFGFDPAGVNFEKGDRIAKGTLDDAAVIERPGFDGTVATLVARLQQGRAYANLHTIAHPGGETRGQVVVDDKKPVDHYSDPEFSWKFEVSPAGIGFVEGNGLGKAFKGDLFVGGARTFLEGGHLFHFDLTKNRENVSPHDPRLKDRVADNNNKFDITESESLLIGRNFGIVTDIHTGPNGNLFVVSLSNGAIYEIFRIHHSDGDHDDDDGARDEDD
;
A
#
# COMPACT_ATOMS: atom_id res chain seq x y z
N MET A 1 27.99 -37.77 32.63
CA MET A 1 29.30 -37.28 32.17
C MET A 1 29.40 -35.84 32.70
N TYR A 2 29.62 -35.61 33.99
CA TYR A 2 30.88 -35.62 34.77
C TYR A 2 32.00 -34.74 34.21
N LEU A 3 32.57 -33.91 35.13
CA LEU A 3 33.76 -33.03 35.09
C LEU A 3 33.45 -31.59 34.63
N ARG A 4 33.39 -30.53 35.46
CA ARG A 4 34.02 -30.10 36.73
C ARG A 4 35.53 -29.78 36.68
N GLY A 5 35.85 -28.54 37.10
CA GLY A 5 37.14 -28.06 37.63
C GLY A 5 37.48 -26.67 37.09
N ASP A 6 37.87 -25.62 37.84
CA ASP A 6 38.08 -25.32 39.27
C ASP A 6 38.09 -23.76 39.35
N VAL A 7 37.41 -23.07 40.27
CA VAL A 7 37.68 -22.80 41.70
C VAL A 7 39.02 -22.09 41.97
N GLU A 8 38.94 -20.82 42.41
CA GLU A 8 39.47 -20.34 43.71
C GLU A 8 38.78 -18.99 44.06
N ARG A 9 37.92 -18.83 45.10
CA ARG A 9 38.11 -18.79 46.59
C ARG A 9 38.91 -17.53 47.04
N VAL A 10 38.56 -16.73 48.06
CA VAL A 10 37.96 -16.95 49.39
C VAL A 10 37.44 -15.63 50.00
N GLY A 11 36.41 -15.71 50.86
CA GLY A 11 36.24 -14.83 52.05
C GLY A 11 34.79 -14.41 52.35
N VAL A 12 33.89 -15.27 52.87
CA VAL A 12 33.66 -15.64 54.31
C VAL A 12 33.26 -14.41 55.14
N SER A 13 32.17 -14.31 55.92
CA SER A 13 31.20 -15.23 56.58
C SER A 13 29.92 -14.42 56.90
N GLY A 14 28.71 -14.98 56.83
CA GLY A 14 27.97 -15.55 58.00
C GLY A 14 27.16 -14.46 58.72
N ASP A 15 25.87 -14.57 59.07
CA ASP A 15 25.03 -15.73 59.29
C ASP A 15 23.53 -15.38 59.20
N VAL A 16 22.76 -16.45 59.02
CA VAL A 16 21.32 -16.60 58.85
C VAL A 16 20.52 -16.33 60.15
N MET A 17 19.32 -15.72 60.06
CA MET A 17 18.12 -16.30 60.70
C MET A 17 16.78 -15.64 60.30
N ARG A 18 15.87 -16.53 59.86
CA ARG A 18 14.40 -16.60 60.07
C ARG A 18 13.47 -15.63 59.32
N SER A 19 12.65 -16.24 58.44
CA SER A 19 11.32 -15.77 58.02
C SER A 19 10.33 -15.71 59.20
N PRO A 20 9.17 -15.00 59.12
CA PRO A 20 8.09 -15.41 58.22
C PRO A 20 7.30 -14.28 57.53
N ARG A 21 6.55 -14.73 56.51
CA ARG A 21 5.47 -14.05 55.78
C ARG A 21 4.46 -13.39 56.74
N ASN A 22 3.80 -12.31 56.31
CA ASN A 22 2.34 -12.27 56.21
C ASN A 22 1.79 -11.02 55.50
N PHE A 23 0.70 -11.29 54.79
CA PHE A 23 -0.19 -10.45 53.99
C PHE A 23 -0.89 -9.32 54.75
N CYS A 24 -1.33 -8.31 53.99
CA CYS A 24 -2.66 -7.63 53.97
C CYS A 24 -2.47 -6.16 53.56
N ARG A 25 -3.37 -5.45 52.89
CA ARG A 25 -4.58 -5.69 52.09
C ARG A 25 -4.96 -4.30 51.57
N VAL A 26 -5.66 -4.25 50.43
CA VAL A 26 -6.27 -3.04 49.85
C VAL A 26 -7.26 -2.38 50.83
N VAL A 27 -7.23 -1.04 50.93
CA VAL A 27 -8.39 -0.23 51.33
C VAL A 27 -8.46 1.02 50.43
N THR A 28 -9.54 1.12 49.67
CA THR A 28 -10.06 2.36 49.07
C THR A 28 -10.95 3.03 50.12
N ILE A 29 -10.87 4.35 50.31
CA ILE A 29 -11.97 5.28 50.65
C ILE A 29 -11.45 6.74 50.63
N THR A 30 -12.00 7.51 49.68
CA THR A 30 -12.71 8.79 49.79
C THR A 30 -12.23 9.89 50.77
N ILE A 31 -11.92 11.06 50.18
CA ILE A 31 -12.08 12.46 50.66
C ILE A 31 -11.70 12.73 52.13
N GLY A 32 -10.61 13.46 52.34
CA GLY A 32 -10.38 14.15 53.61
C GLY A 32 -8.93 14.50 53.89
N ILE A 33 -8.63 15.79 53.85
CA ILE A 33 -7.37 16.43 54.22
C ILE A 33 -6.84 15.88 55.57
N VAL A 34 -5.60 15.39 55.61
CA VAL A 34 -4.84 15.30 56.88
C VAL A 34 -3.42 15.82 56.70
N ARG A 35 -3.10 16.76 57.59
CA ARG A 35 -1.83 17.44 57.86
C ARG A 35 -0.65 16.48 58.00
N ILE A 36 0.48 16.91 57.44
CA ILE A 36 1.82 16.42 57.78
C ILE A 36 2.20 17.03 59.15
N LEU A 37 2.44 16.17 60.14
CA LEU A 37 3.14 16.52 61.37
C LEU A 37 4.54 15.92 61.32
N SER A 38 5.51 16.82 61.43
CA SER A 38 6.94 16.59 61.53
C SER A 38 7.33 16.02 62.89
N CYS A 39 8.41 15.24 62.95
CA CYS A 39 9.36 15.32 64.07
C CYS A 39 10.76 14.78 63.69
N PRO A 40 11.85 15.29 64.31
CA PRO A 40 13.20 15.35 63.74
C PRO A 40 14.27 14.61 64.57
N HIS A 41 15.50 14.48 64.04
CA HIS A 41 16.79 14.83 64.68
C HIS A 41 17.97 14.15 63.97
N ILE A 42 19.02 14.91 63.64
CA ILE A 42 20.36 14.87 64.27
C ILE A 42 21.23 16.00 63.67
N ARG A 43 21.94 16.72 64.55
CA ARG A 43 22.79 17.89 64.30
C ARG A 43 24.27 17.50 64.17
N GLY A 44 25.04 18.29 63.41
CA GLY A 44 26.51 18.39 63.49
C GLY A 44 27.03 19.67 62.79
N PRO A 45 28.01 20.45 63.31
CA PRO A 45 28.28 21.83 62.86
C PRO A 45 29.64 22.10 62.17
N ALA A 46 29.65 23.17 61.32
CA ALA A 46 30.65 24.24 61.04
C ALA A 46 32.13 23.87 60.71
N LEU A 47 32.93 24.49 59.82
CA LEU A 47 33.05 25.67 58.90
C LEU A 47 34.51 25.56 58.27
N PRO A 48 35.12 26.48 57.46
CA PRO A 48 34.66 27.57 56.57
C PRO A 48 35.35 27.67 55.16
N VAL A 49 34.67 28.41 54.25
CA VAL A 49 35.12 29.45 53.28
C VAL A 49 36.17 29.12 52.18
N GLY A 50 35.71 29.17 50.92
CA GLY A 50 36.47 29.40 49.69
C GLY A 50 35.55 30.00 48.61
N ARG A 51 36.03 31.00 47.85
CA ARG A 51 35.27 32.04 47.14
C ARG A 51 34.60 31.62 45.79
N TRP A 52 33.37 32.12 45.62
CA TRP A 52 32.76 32.83 44.47
C TRP A 52 33.10 32.42 43.02
N GLY A 53 32.04 32.10 42.24
CA GLY A 53 32.03 32.26 40.79
C GLY A 53 31.12 31.30 40.03
N GLU A 54 29.84 31.68 39.89
CA GLU A 54 28.93 31.38 38.76
C GLU A 54 28.72 29.93 38.29
N LEU A 55 27.58 29.34 38.67
CA LEU A 55 26.81 28.37 37.88
C LEU A 55 25.38 28.26 38.46
N SER A 56 24.42 28.94 37.83
CA SER A 56 22.98 28.76 38.13
C SER A 56 22.14 28.79 36.85
N HIS A 57 22.17 27.67 36.12
CA HIS A 57 21.14 27.32 35.14
C HIS A 57 20.60 25.91 35.42
N VAL A 58 20.08 25.70 36.62
CA VAL A 58 19.09 24.65 36.87
C VAL A 58 18.11 25.21 37.89
N VAL A 59 16.80 25.01 37.67
CA VAL A 59 15.67 25.40 38.53
C VAL A 59 15.17 26.86 38.40
N ARG A 60 14.50 27.14 37.28
CA ARG A 60 13.44 28.18 37.18
C ARG A 60 12.30 27.71 36.28
N TRP A 61 11.74 26.54 36.59
CA TRP A 61 10.44 26.12 36.08
C TRP A 61 9.80 25.27 37.17
N MET A 62 8.96 25.91 38.01
CA MET A 62 7.88 25.31 38.81
C MET A 62 7.43 26.34 39.85
N SER A 63 6.57 27.29 39.42
CA SER A 63 5.65 28.06 40.28
C SER A 63 4.77 28.98 39.41
N ARG A 64 4.00 28.39 38.47
CA ARG A 64 2.88 29.05 37.78
C ARG A 64 1.83 28.02 37.38
N ILE A 65 1.33 27.28 38.36
CA ILE A 65 0.07 26.52 38.27
C ILE A 65 -0.64 26.82 39.60
N VAL A 66 -1.96 27.02 39.58
CA VAL A 66 -2.88 27.40 40.69
C VAL A 66 -3.39 28.87 40.70
N ALA A 67 -3.41 29.58 39.56
CA ALA A 67 -4.17 30.83 39.45
C ALA A 67 -4.87 30.97 38.08
N LEU A 68 -5.78 30.06 37.76
CA LEU A 68 -6.74 30.17 36.65
C LEU A 68 -7.88 29.17 36.88
N MET A 69 -8.66 29.39 37.93
CA MET A 69 -9.86 28.56 38.20
C MET A 69 -10.98 29.29 38.95
N ILE A 70 -11.09 30.62 38.88
CA ILE A 70 -12.30 31.37 39.28
C ILE A 70 -12.36 32.68 38.49
N VAL A 71 -13.11 32.74 37.38
CA VAL A 71 -14.01 33.84 36.94
C VAL A 71 -14.74 33.32 35.69
N SER A 72 -15.92 32.73 35.90
CA SER A 72 -16.84 32.36 34.83
C SER A 72 -18.26 32.63 35.30
N THR A 73 -18.73 33.85 35.07
CA THR A 73 -20.16 34.21 34.93
C THR A 73 -20.26 35.67 34.47
N LEU A 74 -20.45 35.90 33.17
CA LEU A 74 -21.35 36.94 32.66
C LEU A 74 -21.70 36.61 31.20
N VAL A 75 -22.89 36.06 31.01
CA VAL A 75 -23.50 35.75 29.70
C VAL A 75 -24.23 37.02 29.24
N ILE A 76 -23.79 37.60 28.13
CA ILE A 76 -24.55 38.61 27.39
C ILE A 76 -25.40 37.84 26.38
N ALA A 77 -26.72 37.79 26.61
CA ALA A 77 -27.68 37.14 25.73
C ALA A 77 -27.92 38.01 24.48
N PHE A 78 -27.47 37.53 23.32
CA PHE A 78 -28.01 37.96 22.03
C PHE A 78 -29.20 37.06 21.67
N PRO A 79 -30.31 37.58 21.14
CA PRO A 79 -31.39 36.74 20.65
C PRO A 79 -30.90 35.97 19.42
N ALA A 80 -30.70 34.67 19.58
CA ALA A 80 -30.42 33.77 18.48
C ALA A 80 -31.62 33.78 17.52
N ARG A 81 -31.38 34.10 16.24
CA ARG A 81 -32.33 33.76 15.18
C ARG A 81 -32.48 32.23 15.16
N PRO A 82 -33.69 31.69 14.94
CA PRO A 82 -33.85 30.25 14.84
C PRO A 82 -33.04 29.77 13.63
N VAL A 83 -31.93 29.09 13.90
CA VAL A 83 -31.27 28.23 12.92
C VAL A 83 -32.23 27.08 12.70
N THR A 84 -32.85 27.01 11.53
CA THR A 84 -33.50 25.80 11.06
C THR A 84 -32.48 24.67 11.09
N ALA A 85 -32.75 23.61 11.84
CA ALA A 85 -31.91 22.43 11.89
C ALA A 85 -31.73 21.88 10.47
N GLN A 86 -30.49 21.97 9.96
CA GLN A 86 -30.06 21.27 8.76
C GLN A 86 -30.17 19.77 9.07
N GLY A 87 -30.89 19.01 8.24
CA GLY A 87 -31.14 17.59 8.49
C GLY A 87 -29.83 16.83 8.67
N THR A 88 -29.69 16.06 9.75
CA THR A 88 -28.41 15.47 10.20
C THR A 88 -28.15 14.06 9.63
N GLY A 89 -28.70 13.73 8.47
CA GLY A 89 -28.61 12.41 7.85
C GLY A 89 -28.08 12.48 6.41
N PRO A 90 -27.74 11.33 5.80
CA PRO A 90 -27.34 11.30 4.39
C PRO A 90 -28.45 11.86 3.51
N GLU A 91 -28.06 12.48 2.40
CA GLU A 91 -29.00 12.98 1.39
C GLU A 91 -28.47 12.76 -0.02
N MET A 92 -29.39 12.51 -0.94
CA MET A 92 -29.12 12.44 -2.37
C MET A 92 -29.29 13.82 -3.00
N LEU A 93 -28.40 14.15 -3.93
CA LEU A 93 -28.43 15.40 -4.69
C LEU A 93 -29.13 15.24 -6.04
N ASP A 94 -29.19 14.01 -6.56
CA ASP A 94 -29.99 13.71 -7.75
C ASP A 94 -31.48 13.60 -7.35
N PRO A 95 -32.38 14.41 -7.95
CA PRO A 95 -33.79 14.44 -7.57
C PRO A 95 -34.57 13.15 -7.90
N ARG A 96 -33.97 12.21 -8.64
CA ARG A 96 -34.58 10.91 -8.95
C ARG A 96 -34.31 9.87 -7.87
N LEU A 97 -33.41 10.14 -6.93
CA LEU A 97 -32.98 9.22 -5.89
C LEU A 97 -33.31 9.76 -4.50
N ASP A 98 -33.60 8.86 -3.57
CA ASP A 98 -33.70 9.14 -2.14
C ASP A 98 -32.90 8.12 -1.34
N VAL A 99 -32.65 8.41 -0.07
CA VAL A 99 -31.88 7.57 0.83
C VAL A 99 -32.61 7.35 2.14
N ARG A 100 -32.59 6.11 2.64
CA ARG A 100 -33.13 5.76 3.96
C ARG A 100 -32.15 4.91 4.75
N THR A 101 -32.23 4.99 6.07
CA THR A 101 -31.51 4.06 6.95
C THR A 101 -32.10 2.67 6.82
N PHE A 102 -31.30 1.69 6.41
CA PHE A 102 -31.69 0.28 6.42
C PHE A 102 -31.50 -0.33 7.80
N VAL A 103 -30.32 -0.14 8.40
CA VAL A 103 -30.02 -0.52 9.80
C VAL A 103 -29.09 0.51 10.44
N SER A 104 -29.19 0.68 11.76
CA SER A 104 -28.31 1.55 12.55
C SER A 104 -27.94 0.91 13.89
N GLY A 105 -27.03 1.54 14.62
CA GLY A 105 -26.55 1.03 15.92
C GLY A 105 -25.40 0.03 15.79
N LEU A 106 -24.74 -0.02 14.64
CA LEU A 106 -23.55 -0.84 14.38
C LEU A 106 -22.31 -0.15 14.95
N SER A 107 -21.33 -0.93 15.42
CA SER A 107 -20.05 -0.44 15.90
C SER A 107 -18.98 -0.51 14.82
N GLN A 108 -18.63 0.63 14.21
CA GLN A 108 -17.64 0.74 13.14
C GLN A 108 -17.82 -0.34 12.04
N PRO A 109 -18.98 -0.39 11.36
CA PRO A 109 -19.20 -1.38 10.33
C PRO A 109 -18.23 -1.18 9.17
N THR A 110 -17.70 -2.27 8.61
CA THR A 110 -16.70 -2.22 7.51
C THR A 110 -17.27 -2.73 6.21
N SER A 111 -17.85 -3.92 6.21
CA SER A 111 -18.37 -4.57 5.00
C SER A 111 -19.56 -5.47 5.36
N PHE A 112 -20.28 -5.93 4.36
CA PHE A 112 -21.42 -6.82 4.52
C PHE A 112 -21.61 -7.72 3.30
N ALA A 113 -22.44 -8.75 3.44
CA ALA A 113 -22.89 -9.57 2.32
C ALA A 113 -24.34 -10.03 2.51
N PHE A 114 -25.13 -10.02 1.43
CA PHE A 114 -26.50 -10.55 1.42
C PHE A 114 -26.49 -12.09 1.42
N ILE A 115 -27.11 -12.70 2.43
CA ILE A 115 -27.35 -14.14 2.49
C ILE A 115 -28.80 -14.51 2.13
N GLY A 116 -29.64 -13.51 1.85
CA GLY A 116 -31.00 -13.61 1.35
C GLY A 116 -31.61 -12.22 1.17
N ASP A 117 -32.88 -12.18 0.78
CA ASP A 117 -33.64 -10.93 0.66
C ASP A 117 -33.71 -10.25 2.04
N SER A 118 -33.16 -9.04 2.14
CA SER A 118 -33.10 -8.28 3.40
C SER A 118 -32.41 -9.01 4.57
N ASP A 119 -31.59 -10.03 4.31
CA ASP A 119 -30.83 -10.80 5.32
C ASP A 119 -29.34 -10.70 5.00
N LEU A 120 -28.56 -10.13 5.92
CA LEU A 120 -27.18 -9.73 5.70
C LEU A 120 -26.28 -10.24 6.83
N LEU A 121 -25.06 -10.58 6.48
CA LEU A 121 -23.95 -10.66 7.42
C LEU A 121 -23.19 -9.34 7.38
N VAL A 122 -23.03 -8.68 8.52
CA VAL A 122 -22.41 -7.35 8.67
C VAL A 122 -21.22 -7.46 9.61
N LEU A 123 -20.09 -6.87 9.22
CA LEU A 123 -18.85 -6.89 9.99
C LEU A 123 -18.75 -5.68 10.92
N GLU A 124 -18.30 -5.88 12.15
CA GLU A 124 -17.87 -4.80 13.04
C GLU A 124 -16.33 -4.83 13.21
N LYS A 125 -15.67 -3.71 12.86
CA LYS A 125 -14.21 -3.63 12.76
C LYS A 125 -13.49 -4.04 14.04
N ALA A 126 -13.88 -3.43 15.15
CA ALA A 126 -13.09 -3.41 16.39
C ALA A 126 -13.49 -4.46 17.41
N SER A 127 -14.74 -4.93 17.36
CA SER A 127 -15.27 -6.02 18.17
C SER A 127 -15.03 -7.39 17.55
N GLY A 128 -14.61 -7.45 16.28
CA GLY A 128 -14.40 -8.69 15.56
C GLY A 128 -15.68 -9.50 15.30
N LYS A 129 -16.85 -8.87 15.49
CA LYS A 129 -18.13 -9.54 15.37
C LYS A 129 -18.64 -9.56 13.94
N VAL A 130 -19.19 -10.71 13.56
CA VAL A 130 -20.11 -10.81 12.42
C VAL A 130 -21.52 -10.80 12.99
N LEU A 131 -22.30 -9.80 12.61
CA LEU A 131 -23.69 -9.66 12.97
C LEU A 131 -24.57 -10.17 11.83
N ARG A 132 -25.66 -10.87 12.17
CA ARG A 132 -26.76 -11.07 11.24
C ARG A 132 -27.72 -9.90 11.39
N VAL A 133 -27.98 -9.19 10.30
CA VAL A 133 -29.01 -8.16 10.20
C VAL A 133 -30.12 -8.70 9.33
N LYS A 134 -31.35 -8.65 9.81
CA LYS A 134 -32.50 -9.14 9.07
C LYS A 134 -33.64 -8.14 9.16
N ASP A 135 -34.26 -7.85 8.01
CA ASP A 135 -35.40 -6.93 7.91
C ASP A 135 -35.12 -5.55 8.55
N GLY A 136 -33.89 -5.05 8.34
CA GLY A 136 -33.44 -3.75 8.86
C GLY A 136 -33.07 -3.72 10.35
N ALA A 137 -33.05 -4.86 11.04
CA ALA A 137 -32.72 -4.94 12.46
C ALA A 137 -31.55 -5.89 12.74
N ILE A 138 -30.71 -5.54 13.72
CA ILE A 138 -29.66 -6.43 14.23
C ILE A 138 -30.33 -7.60 14.95
N HIS A 139 -30.11 -8.82 14.45
CA HIS A 139 -30.77 -10.03 14.93
C HIS A 139 -29.89 -10.79 15.95
N SER A 140 -28.64 -11.06 15.59
CA SER A 140 -27.72 -11.86 16.43
C SER A 140 -26.26 -11.65 16.04
N THR A 141 -25.33 -11.93 16.95
CA THR A 141 -23.91 -12.15 16.62
C THR A 141 -23.72 -13.62 16.22
N VAL A 142 -23.13 -13.86 15.05
CA VAL A 142 -22.96 -15.22 14.48
C VAL A 142 -21.51 -15.72 14.51
N LEU A 143 -20.56 -14.81 14.76
CA LEU A 143 -19.14 -15.06 14.96
C LEU A 143 -18.52 -13.90 15.74
N ASP A 144 -17.50 -14.19 16.53
CA ASP A 144 -16.69 -13.22 17.27
C ASP A 144 -15.21 -13.66 17.17
N LEU A 145 -14.37 -12.83 16.53
CA LEU A 145 -12.96 -13.08 16.28
C LEU A 145 -12.11 -12.12 17.12
N ALA A 146 -11.06 -12.62 17.77
CA ALA A 146 -10.13 -11.80 18.51
C ALA A 146 -9.28 -10.92 17.57
N VAL A 147 -9.71 -9.68 17.33
CA VAL A 147 -9.09 -8.79 16.34
C VAL A 147 -8.06 -7.84 16.93
N ASN A 148 -6.98 -7.57 16.19
CA ASN A 148 -6.21 -6.35 16.42
C ASN A 148 -6.89 -5.22 15.64
N SER A 149 -7.38 -4.18 16.31
CA SER A 149 -8.13 -3.08 15.70
C SER A 149 -7.39 -1.75 15.66
N ALA A 150 -6.08 -1.77 15.93
CA ALA A 150 -5.25 -0.57 15.92
C ALA A 150 -5.22 0.09 14.53
N SER A 151 -5.54 1.39 14.47
CA SER A 151 -5.61 2.16 13.22
C SER A 151 -6.60 1.54 12.22
N GLU A 152 -6.13 1.00 11.10
CA GLU A 152 -7.00 0.45 10.04
C GLU A 152 -7.22 -1.06 10.15
N ARG A 153 -6.50 -1.75 11.05
CA ARG A 153 -6.67 -3.19 11.29
C ARG A 153 -8.05 -3.51 11.87
N GLY A 154 -8.48 -4.75 11.76
CA GLY A 154 -9.72 -5.24 12.35
C GLY A 154 -10.35 -6.34 11.51
N LEU A 155 -11.66 -6.50 11.63
CA LEU A 155 -12.47 -7.31 10.70
C LEU A 155 -12.93 -6.42 9.53
N LEU A 156 -12.42 -6.68 8.32
CA LEU A 156 -12.44 -5.70 7.22
C LEU A 156 -13.31 -6.11 6.04
N GLY A 157 -13.11 -7.32 5.49
CA GLY A 157 -13.78 -7.74 4.26
C GLY A 157 -14.57 -9.03 4.42
N ILE A 158 -15.68 -9.14 3.69
CA ILE A 158 -16.49 -10.35 3.57
C ILE A 158 -16.79 -10.63 2.11
N ALA A 159 -16.76 -11.91 1.73
CA ALA A 159 -17.26 -12.39 0.45
C ALA A 159 -17.96 -13.73 0.62
N LEU A 160 -19.08 -13.93 -0.07
CA LEU A 160 -19.73 -15.24 -0.17
C LEU A 160 -19.14 -16.00 -1.35
N HIS A 161 -19.10 -17.33 -1.24
CA HIS A 161 -18.76 -18.16 -2.39
C HIS A 161 -19.77 -17.92 -3.54
N PRO A 162 -19.34 -17.91 -4.82
CA PRO A 162 -20.23 -17.63 -5.96
C PRO A 162 -21.44 -18.58 -6.08
N LYS A 163 -21.33 -19.77 -5.51
CA LYS A 163 -22.39 -20.80 -5.47
C LYS A 163 -23.18 -20.81 -4.15
N PHE A 164 -23.13 -19.75 -3.36
CA PHE A 164 -23.98 -19.62 -2.17
C PHE A 164 -25.47 -19.61 -2.58
N PRO A 165 -26.39 -20.27 -1.84
CA PRO A 165 -26.18 -21.00 -0.58
C PRO A 165 -25.79 -22.47 -0.75
N ASN A 166 -25.73 -23.00 -1.98
CA ASN A 166 -25.39 -24.42 -2.22
C ASN A 166 -23.99 -24.77 -1.72
N HIS A 167 -23.07 -23.81 -1.80
CA HIS A 167 -21.79 -23.82 -1.10
C HIS A 167 -21.87 -22.74 -0.02
N PRO A 168 -22.24 -23.08 1.22
CA PRO A 168 -22.50 -22.09 2.27
C PRO A 168 -21.19 -21.57 2.88
N TRP A 169 -20.24 -21.17 2.04
CA TRP A 169 -18.93 -20.71 2.46
C TRP A 169 -18.87 -19.18 2.46
N VAL A 170 -18.31 -18.65 3.55
CA VAL A 170 -18.12 -17.23 3.80
C VAL A 170 -16.62 -16.99 4.02
N TYR A 171 -16.07 -16.01 3.34
CA TYR A 171 -14.66 -15.65 3.44
C TYR A 171 -14.57 -14.34 4.20
N LEU A 172 -13.66 -14.25 5.16
CA LEU A 172 -13.42 -13.05 5.97
C LEU A 172 -11.96 -12.63 5.89
N TYR A 173 -11.73 -11.34 5.62
CA TYR A 173 -10.43 -10.69 5.81
C TYR A 173 -10.39 -10.05 7.19
N TRP A 174 -9.43 -10.42 8.03
CA TRP A 174 -9.30 -9.86 9.37
C TRP A 174 -7.86 -9.84 9.88
N THR A 175 -7.57 -8.95 10.84
CA THR A 175 -6.26 -8.87 11.49
C THR A 175 -6.29 -9.55 12.87
N GLU A 176 -5.47 -10.59 13.04
CA GLU A 176 -5.40 -11.38 14.27
C GLU A 176 -4.74 -10.62 15.43
N SER A 177 -5.33 -10.72 16.62
CA SER A 177 -4.71 -10.32 17.88
C SER A 177 -3.89 -11.45 18.50
N THR A 178 -2.65 -11.16 18.90
CA THR A 178 -1.81 -12.14 19.61
C THR A 178 -2.26 -12.42 21.05
N THR A 179 -3.20 -11.64 21.60
CA THR A 179 -3.68 -11.81 22.98
C THR A 179 -4.78 -12.86 23.12
N GLY A 180 -5.35 -13.33 22.00
CA GLY A 180 -6.56 -14.17 22.01
C GLY A 180 -7.84 -13.41 22.40
N ALA A 181 -7.79 -12.07 22.46
CA ALA A 181 -8.92 -11.18 22.64
C ALA A 181 -8.73 -9.89 21.81
N ASP A 182 -9.77 -9.07 21.70
CA ASP A 182 -9.67 -7.79 20.99
C ASP A 182 -8.59 -6.89 21.57
N SER A 183 -7.81 -6.25 20.71
CA SER A 183 -6.76 -5.33 21.11
C SER A 183 -6.58 -4.18 20.15
N ALA A 184 -6.45 -2.97 20.68
CA ALA A 184 -6.05 -1.79 19.90
C ALA A 184 -4.55 -1.47 20.02
N ALA A 185 -3.75 -2.35 20.65
CA ALA A 185 -2.31 -2.12 20.80
C ALA A 185 -1.56 -2.56 19.52
N LEU A 186 -0.74 -1.66 18.97
CA LEU A 186 -0.03 -1.88 17.71
C LEU A 186 0.87 -3.13 17.70
N ALA A 187 1.46 -3.46 18.85
CA ALA A 187 2.35 -4.61 19.03
C ALA A 187 1.62 -5.96 19.17
N ASN A 188 0.32 -5.96 19.46
CA ASN A 188 -0.45 -7.18 19.72
C ASN A 188 -0.94 -7.84 18.42
N VAL A 189 -0.02 -8.07 17.48
CA VAL A 189 -0.28 -8.64 16.16
C VAL A 189 0.91 -9.51 15.74
N PRO A 190 0.72 -10.67 15.11
CA PRO A 190 1.84 -11.45 14.58
C PRO A 190 2.36 -10.83 13.28
N LEU A 191 3.56 -11.23 12.82
CA LEU A 191 4.14 -10.75 11.56
C LEU A 191 3.16 -10.93 10.39
N LEU A 192 2.66 -12.15 10.23
CA LEU A 192 1.63 -12.52 9.26
C LEU A 192 0.25 -12.55 9.94
N GLY A 193 -0.24 -11.38 10.34
CA GLY A 193 -1.46 -11.21 11.12
C GLY A 193 -2.72 -10.90 10.31
N ASN A 194 -2.58 -10.40 9.08
CA ASN A 194 -3.72 -10.23 8.19
C ASN A 194 -4.07 -11.60 7.61
N ARG A 195 -5.33 -12.00 7.69
CA ARG A 195 -5.78 -13.35 7.34
C ARG A 195 -6.97 -13.27 6.42
N VAL A 196 -7.01 -14.16 5.45
CA VAL A 196 -8.27 -14.54 4.81
C VAL A 196 -8.59 -15.95 5.24
N ASP A 197 -9.73 -16.11 5.89
CA ASP A 197 -10.22 -17.39 6.39
C ASP A 197 -11.57 -17.71 5.78
N ARG A 198 -11.81 -18.99 5.53
CA ARG A 198 -13.11 -19.53 5.11
C ARG A 198 -13.85 -20.10 6.31
N PHE A 199 -15.14 -19.81 6.37
CA PHE A 199 -16.10 -20.29 7.34
C PHE A 199 -17.27 -20.96 6.62
N THR A 200 -17.95 -21.87 7.31
CA THR A 200 -19.20 -22.49 6.84
C THR A 200 -20.37 -21.89 7.60
N TRP A 201 -21.39 -21.45 6.87
CA TRP A 201 -22.66 -20.94 7.37
C TRP A 201 -23.66 -22.09 7.52
N ASP A 202 -24.26 -22.25 8.71
CA ASP A 202 -25.26 -23.29 8.99
C ASP A 202 -26.69 -22.75 9.10
N GLY A 203 -26.90 -21.45 8.87
CA GLY A 203 -28.18 -20.76 9.06
C GLY A 203 -28.29 -20.00 10.39
N ALA A 204 -27.37 -20.21 11.32
CA ALA A 204 -27.33 -19.57 12.63
C ALA A 204 -25.94 -19.04 13.03
N SER A 205 -24.86 -19.73 12.66
CA SER A 205 -23.48 -19.45 13.05
C SER A 205 -22.50 -19.63 11.90
N LEU A 206 -21.33 -19.00 12.02
CA LEU A 206 -20.19 -19.26 11.14
C LEU A 206 -19.16 -20.13 11.87
N THR A 207 -18.87 -21.31 11.31
CA THR A 207 -17.84 -22.21 11.86
C THR A 207 -16.58 -22.15 11.00
N PHE A 208 -15.41 -21.97 11.63
CA PHE A 208 -14.13 -21.96 10.93
C PHE A 208 -13.90 -23.27 10.18
N ASP A 209 -13.49 -23.17 8.91
CA ASP A 209 -13.17 -24.31 8.06
C ASP A 209 -11.67 -24.35 7.79
N ARG A 210 -11.10 -23.29 7.20
CA ARG A 210 -9.67 -23.21 6.89
C ARG A 210 -9.15 -21.80 6.72
N ASN A 211 -7.84 -21.65 6.85
CA ASN A 211 -7.13 -20.46 6.38
C ASN A 211 -6.87 -20.57 4.87
N ILE A 212 -7.09 -19.47 4.16
CA ILE A 212 -6.83 -19.32 2.72
C ILE A 212 -5.43 -18.72 2.51
N ILE A 213 -5.11 -17.65 3.24
CA ILE A 213 -3.79 -17.03 3.21
C ILE A 213 -3.55 -16.22 4.50
N ARG A 214 -2.27 -16.09 4.87
CA ARG A 214 -1.79 -15.16 5.90
C ARG A 214 -0.86 -14.15 5.24
N LEU A 215 -1.04 -12.88 5.56
CA LEU A 215 -0.38 -11.73 4.97
C LEU A 215 0.22 -10.86 6.06
N HIS A 216 1.22 -10.08 5.67
CA HIS A 216 1.91 -9.16 6.56
C HIS A 216 0.93 -8.22 7.30
N ALA A 217 1.21 -7.95 8.57
CA ALA A 217 0.47 -7.00 9.39
C ALA A 217 1.34 -6.22 10.38
N PHE A 218 2.42 -6.82 10.90
CA PHE A 218 3.28 -6.21 11.91
C PHE A 218 4.16 -5.11 11.32
N GLN A 219 3.83 -3.86 11.63
CA GLN A 219 4.61 -2.71 11.14
C GLN A 219 5.44 -2.14 12.28
N ASN A 220 6.68 -2.58 12.38
CA ASN A 220 7.69 -2.01 13.27
C ASN A 220 9.05 -2.07 12.60
N ASP A 221 9.28 -1.19 11.65
CA ASP A 221 10.52 -1.14 10.90
C ASP A 221 11.64 -0.57 11.78
N ALA A 222 12.72 -1.34 11.96
CA ALA A 222 13.88 -0.95 12.75
C ALA A 222 14.55 0.36 12.29
N THR A 223 14.37 0.76 11.02
CA THR A 223 14.97 1.99 10.46
C THR A 223 14.26 3.26 10.87
N ASN A 224 12.99 3.20 11.28
CA ASN A 224 12.23 4.37 11.76
C ASN A 224 11.72 4.22 13.21
N GLY A 225 11.67 3.00 13.76
CA GLY A 225 11.29 2.70 15.14
C GLY A 225 9.84 3.06 15.51
N VAL A 226 8.98 3.39 14.54
CA VAL A 226 7.59 3.80 14.78
C VAL A 226 6.63 2.69 14.41
N MET A 227 6.01 2.09 15.43
CA MET A 227 4.94 1.12 15.22
C MET A 227 3.72 1.75 14.56
N ARG A 228 3.13 1.04 13.59
CA ARG A 228 1.93 1.47 12.86
C ARG A 228 0.99 0.29 12.58
N GLY A 229 -0.16 0.58 12.01
CA GLY A 229 -1.21 -0.41 11.70
C GLY A 229 -2.11 0.05 10.57
N ASN A 230 -1.52 0.73 9.58
CA ASN A 230 -2.23 1.35 8.46
C ASN A 230 -1.88 0.71 7.11
N HIS A 231 -2.65 1.04 6.09
CA HIS A 231 -2.61 0.53 4.73
C HIS A 231 -2.89 -0.98 4.64
N ASN A 232 -3.88 -1.47 5.37
CA ASN A 232 -4.19 -2.91 5.43
C ASN A 232 -5.02 -3.38 4.24
N GLY A 233 -5.64 -2.47 3.49
CA GLY A 233 -6.65 -2.83 2.49
C GLY A 233 -7.78 -3.63 3.14
N GLY A 234 -7.93 -4.87 2.72
CA GLY A 234 -8.81 -5.84 3.36
C GLY A 234 -10.11 -6.09 2.61
N VAL A 235 -10.30 -5.47 1.44
CA VAL A 235 -11.40 -5.82 0.54
C VAL A 235 -11.14 -7.18 -0.08
N ILE A 236 -12.20 -8.00 -0.16
CA ILE A 236 -12.19 -9.28 -0.84
C ILE A 236 -13.48 -9.44 -1.65
N ARG A 237 -13.38 -10.00 -2.86
CA ARG A 237 -14.53 -10.31 -3.73
C ARG A 237 -14.23 -11.55 -4.55
N PHE A 238 -15.28 -12.27 -4.94
CA PHE A 238 -15.15 -13.19 -6.05
C PHE A 238 -15.34 -12.44 -7.36
N GLY A 239 -14.45 -12.69 -8.32
CA GLY A 239 -14.59 -12.18 -9.68
C GLY A 239 -15.57 -13.02 -10.51
N PRO A 240 -15.91 -12.54 -11.73
CA PRO A 240 -16.76 -13.27 -12.67
C PRO A 240 -16.15 -14.60 -13.16
N ASP A 241 -14.90 -14.87 -12.81
CA ASP A 241 -14.15 -16.08 -13.11
C ASP A 241 -14.16 -17.11 -11.95
N ASP A 242 -15.01 -16.91 -10.95
CA ASP A 242 -15.09 -17.71 -9.71
C ASP A 242 -13.76 -17.77 -8.95
N ARG A 243 -12.95 -16.71 -8.99
CA ARG A 243 -11.70 -16.60 -8.20
C ARG A 243 -11.82 -15.55 -7.12
N LEU A 244 -11.15 -15.79 -6.00
CA LEU A 244 -11.10 -14.88 -4.88
C LEU A 244 -9.99 -13.85 -5.10
N TYR A 245 -10.38 -12.59 -5.16
CA TYR A 245 -9.49 -11.44 -5.24
C TYR A 245 -9.31 -10.85 -3.84
N ILE A 246 -8.06 -10.54 -3.47
CA ILE A 246 -7.70 -10.05 -2.14
C ILE A 246 -6.82 -8.81 -2.30
N TYR A 247 -7.26 -7.69 -1.75
CA TYR A 247 -6.52 -6.43 -1.79
C TYR A 247 -5.77 -6.21 -0.48
N ILE A 248 -4.45 -6.01 -0.55
CA ILE A 248 -3.62 -5.57 0.57
C ILE A 248 -2.78 -4.35 0.16
N GLY A 249 -2.86 -3.28 0.94
CA GLY A 249 -2.03 -2.09 0.75
C GLY A 249 -0.55 -2.35 1.08
N ASP A 250 0.30 -1.34 0.90
CA ASP A 250 1.75 -1.45 1.07
C ASP A 250 2.19 -1.75 2.51
N ASN A 251 1.33 -1.54 3.52
CA ASN A 251 1.70 -1.61 4.94
C ASN A 251 2.94 -0.75 5.30
N GLY A 252 3.29 0.23 4.48
CA GLY A 252 4.54 1.00 4.56
C GLY A 252 5.81 0.19 4.28
N ARG A 253 5.72 -1.00 3.65
CA ARG A 253 6.88 -1.76 3.14
C ARG A 253 7.44 -1.09 1.90
N ARG A 254 8.74 -1.25 1.67
CA ARG A 254 9.55 -0.59 0.65
C ARG A 254 10.34 -1.67 -0.08
N GLY A 255 9.65 -2.42 -0.93
CA GLY A 255 10.26 -3.53 -1.69
C GLY A 255 9.86 -3.53 -3.17
N GLN A 256 10.08 -4.66 -3.82
CA GLN A 256 9.85 -4.82 -5.26
C GLN A 256 8.40 -4.56 -5.67
N MET A 257 7.43 -4.99 -4.87
CA MET A 257 5.99 -4.78 -5.17
C MET A 257 5.56 -3.32 -4.99
N GLN A 258 6.40 -2.48 -4.40
CA GLN A 258 6.28 -1.02 -4.37
C GLN A 258 7.34 -0.39 -5.27
N ASN A 259 7.69 -0.99 -6.41
CA ASN A 259 8.63 -0.39 -7.37
C ASN A 259 9.96 0.10 -6.76
N LEU A 260 10.45 -0.58 -5.72
CA LEU A 260 11.78 -0.39 -5.14
C LEU A 260 12.57 -1.70 -5.23
N PRO A 261 13.27 -1.94 -6.35
CA PRO A 261 13.95 -3.20 -6.60
C PRO A 261 14.99 -3.60 -5.56
N ASP A 262 15.55 -2.62 -4.85
CA ASP A 262 16.69 -2.73 -3.93
C ASP A 262 16.32 -2.48 -2.47
N GLY A 263 15.03 -2.25 -2.22
CA GLY A 263 14.55 -1.82 -0.91
C GLY A 263 14.65 -0.30 -0.71
N PRO A 264 14.64 0.18 0.54
CA PRO A 264 14.58 1.61 0.88
C PRO A 264 15.86 2.41 0.57
N GLY A 265 16.94 1.75 0.13
CA GLY A 265 18.24 2.36 -0.14
C GLY A 265 18.35 3.07 -1.49
N CYS A 266 17.89 4.32 -1.55
CA CYS A 266 18.21 5.39 -2.53
C CYS A 266 18.35 5.02 -4.03
N ILE A 267 17.41 5.52 -4.86
CA ILE A 267 17.51 5.57 -6.34
C ILE A 267 18.40 6.73 -6.85
N ALA A 268 18.61 7.78 -6.04
CA ALA A 268 19.39 8.97 -6.42
C ALA A 268 20.86 8.88 -5.98
N LEU A 269 21.78 8.70 -6.94
CA LEU A 269 23.24 8.77 -6.74
C LEU A 269 23.76 10.23 -6.80
N PRO A 270 24.90 10.56 -6.12
CA PRO A 270 25.84 9.63 -5.49
C PRO A 270 25.50 9.23 -4.05
N CYS A 271 25.37 7.92 -3.83
CA CYS A 271 25.19 7.26 -2.53
C CYS A 271 26.52 7.08 -1.77
N SER A 272 27.23 8.17 -1.47
CA SER A 272 28.51 8.07 -0.75
C SER A 272 28.38 7.81 0.77
N ALA A 273 27.17 7.72 1.31
CA ALA A 273 26.90 7.63 2.75
C ALA A 273 26.26 6.31 3.22
N ILE A 274 25.97 5.36 2.33
CA ILE A 274 25.35 4.08 2.69
C ILE A 274 26.13 2.96 1.99
N PRO A 275 26.58 1.90 2.69
CA PRO A 275 27.17 0.73 2.04
C PRO A 275 26.18 0.23 0.97
N GLN A 276 26.57 0.32 -0.30
CA GLN A 276 25.69 0.17 -1.46
C GLN A 276 25.27 -1.28 -1.69
N GLY A 277 24.35 -1.80 -0.88
CA GLY A 277 23.73 -3.11 -1.04
C GLY A 277 22.25 -3.16 -0.90
N ASN A 278 21.68 -4.35 -1.10
CA ASN A 278 20.33 -4.67 -0.61
C ASN A 278 20.28 -4.25 0.86
N LEU A 279 19.74 -3.06 1.13
CA LEU A 279 19.35 -2.72 2.47
C LEU A 279 18.13 -3.60 2.73
N PRO A 280 18.19 -4.48 3.74
CA PRO A 280 16.97 -5.10 4.24
C PRO A 280 15.93 -3.98 4.42
N ASP A 281 14.75 -4.17 3.86
CA ASP A 281 13.67 -3.20 3.96
C ASP A 281 13.30 -2.99 5.44
N ASP A 282 13.40 -4.06 6.23
CA ASP A 282 13.37 -4.03 7.68
C ASP A 282 14.22 -5.16 8.29
N GLN A 283 14.05 -5.43 9.59
CA GLN A 283 14.73 -6.50 10.31
C GLN A 283 14.36 -7.94 9.87
N PHE A 284 13.45 -8.11 8.91
CA PHE A 284 13.00 -9.41 8.40
C PHE A 284 13.54 -9.74 7.00
N GLY A 285 14.32 -8.84 6.38
CA GLY A 285 14.95 -9.05 5.08
C GLY A 285 14.40 -8.14 3.99
N GLY A 286 14.16 -8.70 2.80
CA GLY A 286 13.72 -7.95 1.61
C GLY A 286 14.87 -7.65 0.63
N PRO A 287 14.58 -7.07 -0.55
CA PRO A 287 13.32 -6.43 -0.99
C PRO A 287 12.36 -7.34 -1.77
N GLU A 288 12.67 -8.64 -1.83
CA GLU A 288 11.89 -9.68 -2.51
C GLU A 288 10.50 -9.87 -1.88
N PRO A 289 9.45 -10.25 -2.64
CA PRO A 289 8.10 -10.44 -2.13
C PRO A 289 7.91 -11.79 -1.41
N ASP A 290 8.77 -12.12 -0.44
CA ASP A 290 8.52 -13.25 0.47
C ASP A 290 7.32 -12.97 1.41
N ASN A 291 6.95 -13.88 2.32
CA ASN A 291 5.75 -13.71 3.14
C ASN A 291 5.81 -12.47 4.05
N ALA A 292 7.00 -12.07 4.51
CA ALA A 292 7.17 -10.87 5.32
C ALA A 292 7.05 -9.57 4.48
N HIS A 293 7.08 -9.68 3.15
CA HIS A 293 7.20 -8.55 2.23
C HIS A 293 6.06 -8.45 1.20
N LEU A 294 5.22 -9.49 1.04
CA LEU A 294 4.10 -9.50 0.10
C LEU A 294 2.98 -8.53 0.55
N THR A 295 3.05 -7.31 0.04
CA THR A 295 2.17 -6.17 0.34
C THR A 295 2.04 -5.30 -0.91
N GLY A 296 1.06 -4.39 -0.94
CA GLY A 296 0.82 -3.51 -2.10
C GLY A 296 0.44 -4.29 -3.36
N VAL A 297 -0.40 -5.30 -3.18
CA VAL A 297 -0.79 -6.25 -4.23
C VAL A 297 -2.29 -6.54 -4.19
N ILE A 298 -2.84 -6.85 -5.35
CA ILE A 298 -4.08 -7.61 -5.49
C ILE A 298 -3.68 -9.05 -5.79
N LEU A 299 -4.13 -9.98 -4.95
CA LEU A 299 -3.94 -11.42 -5.15
C LEU A 299 -5.16 -12.03 -5.82
N ARG A 300 -4.95 -13.08 -6.62
CA ARG A 300 -6.04 -13.88 -7.21
C ARG A 300 -5.81 -15.35 -6.91
N LEU A 301 -6.73 -15.95 -6.16
CA LEU A 301 -6.66 -17.33 -5.66
C LEU A 301 -7.88 -18.14 -6.09
N ASN A 302 -7.72 -19.47 -6.14
CA ASN A 302 -8.89 -20.37 -6.12
C ASN A 302 -9.61 -20.26 -4.77
N ASP A 303 -10.85 -20.74 -4.71
CA ASP A 303 -11.71 -20.74 -3.52
C ASP A 303 -11.15 -21.54 -2.32
N ASP A 304 -10.16 -22.41 -2.56
CA ASP A 304 -9.43 -23.18 -1.56
C ASP A 304 -8.06 -22.60 -1.16
N GLY A 305 -7.66 -21.47 -1.76
CA GLY A 305 -6.37 -20.80 -1.53
C GLY A 305 -5.23 -21.26 -2.44
N THR A 306 -5.46 -22.26 -3.31
CA THR A 306 -4.46 -22.64 -4.32
C THR A 306 -4.33 -21.59 -5.42
N THR A 307 -3.17 -21.53 -6.07
CA THR A 307 -2.89 -20.52 -7.09
C THR A 307 -3.41 -20.94 -8.47
N PRO A 308 -4.23 -20.12 -9.14
CA PRO A 308 -4.62 -20.37 -10.52
C PRO A 308 -3.42 -20.30 -11.46
N LYS A 309 -3.23 -21.32 -12.33
CA LYS A 309 -2.18 -21.31 -13.36
C LYS A 309 -2.34 -20.20 -14.40
N SER A 310 -3.51 -19.59 -14.47
CA SER A 310 -3.82 -18.47 -15.36
C SER A 310 -3.41 -17.10 -14.79
N ASN A 311 -2.86 -17.05 -13.57
CA ASN A 311 -2.34 -15.79 -13.03
C ASN A 311 -1.21 -15.24 -13.91
N PRO A 312 -1.10 -13.91 -14.06
CA PRO A 312 -0.16 -13.27 -14.99
C PRO A 312 1.28 -13.68 -14.68
N PHE A 313 1.67 -13.66 -13.41
CA PHE A 313 3.05 -13.93 -12.98
C PHE A 313 3.30 -15.39 -12.62
N PHE A 314 2.40 -16.33 -12.97
CA PHE A 314 2.53 -17.74 -12.59
C PHE A 314 3.84 -18.36 -13.11
N LYS A 315 4.17 -18.13 -14.38
CA LYS A 315 5.41 -18.67 -14.97
C LYS A 315 6.67 -18.01 -14.39
N ALA A 316 6.65 -16.69 -14.25
CA ALA A 316 7.76 -15.92 -13.71
C ALA A 316 8.07 -16.33 -12.26
N GLY A 317 7.04 -16.45 -11.42
CA GLY A 317 7.21 -16.91 -10.05
C GLY A 317 7.65 -18.37 -9.93
N ALA A 318 7.20 -19.25 -10.83
CA ALA A 318 7.68 -20.64 -10.86
C ALA A 318 9.17 -20.72 -11.23
N LYS A 319 9.64 -19.90 -12.18
CA LYS A 319 11.07 -19.80 -12.55
C LYS A 319 11.91 -19.22 -11.42
N ARG A 320 11.43 -18.16 -10.75
CA ARG A 320 12.10 -17.54 -9.60
C ARG A 320 12.33 -18.53 -8.45
N GLY A 321 11.38 -19.43 -8.22
CA GLY A 321 11.46 -20.42 -7.14
C GLY A 321 11.40 -19.80 -5.73
N GLY A 322 11.51 -20.65 -4.71
CA GLY A 322 11.47 -20.23 -3.32
C GLY A 322 10.15 -19.58 -2.88
N GLU A 323 10.18 -18.92 -1.72
CA GLU A 323 9.03 -18.26 -1.11
C GLU A 323 8.55 -17.05 -1.93
N ALA A 324 9.48 -16.21 -2.38
CA ALA A 324 9.19 -15.05 -3.22
C ALA A 324 8.58 -15.46 -4.57
N GLY A 325 9.09 -16.53 -5.20
CA GLY A 325 8.51 -17.08 -6.42
C GLY A 325 7.10 -17.65 -6.21
N ALA A 326 6.87 -18.38 -5.12
CA ALA A 326 5.54 -18.89 -4.77
C ALA A 326 4.52 -17.76 -4.53
N ASN A 327 4.95 -16.66 -3.89
CA ASN A 327 4.12 -15.48 -3.69
C ASN A 327 3.84 -14.74 -4.99
N LEU A 328 4.85 -14.57 -5.83
CA LEU A 328 4.69 -13.92 -7.13
C LEU A 328 3.64 -14.63 -8.00
N GLN A 329 3.56 -15.97 -7.95
CA GLN A 329 2.51 -16.72 -8.67
C GLN A 329 1.07 -16.32 -8.27
N ARG A 330 0.86 -15.82 -7.05
CA ARG A 330 -0.44 -15.42 -6.50
C ARG A 330 -0.86 -14.01 -6.91
N VAL A 331 0.09 -13.18 -7.33
CA VAL A 331 -0.13 -11.77 -7.64
C VAL A 331 -0.94 -11.65 -8.94
N PHE A 332 -1.94 -10.77 -8.91
CA PHE A 332 -2.72 -10.33 -10.07
C PHE A 332 -2.28 -8.93 -10.52
N ALA A 333 -2.09 -8.01 -9.57
CA ALA A 333 -1.59 -6.66 -9.78
C ALA A 333 -0.74 -6.21 -8.58
N TYR A 334 0.16 -5.24 -8.77
CA TYR A 334 1.03 -4.68 -7.72
C TYR A 334 1.29 -3.18 -7.95
N GLY A 335 2.15 -2.57 -7.12
CA GLY A 335 2.44 -1.14 -7.21
C GLY A 335 1.36 -0.29 -6.54
N ILE A 336 0.79 -0.82 -5.44
CA ILE A 336 -0.39 -0.28 -4.76
C ILE A 336 0.02 0.33 -3.42
N ARG A 337 -0.51 1.51 -3.08
CA ARG A 337 -0.34 2.19 -1.79
C ARG A 337 -1.37 1.73 -0.76
N ASN A 338 -2.61 2.19 -0.90
CA ASN A 338 -3.67 1.94 0.06
C ASN A 338 -5.02 2.19 -0.59
N GLY A 339 -5.95 1.26 -0.49
CA GLY A 339 -7.29 1.38 -1.05
C GLY A 339 -8.28 0.60 -0.21
N PHE A 340 -9.52 1.08 -0.19
CA PHE A 340 -10.60 0.54 0.64
C PHE A 340 -11.79 0.01 -0.20
N GLY A 341 -11.68 0.03 -1.53
CA GLY A 341 -12.74 -0.44 -2.40
C GLY A 341 -12.20 -0.99 -3.71
N PHE A 342 -12.69 -2.16 -4.10
CA PHE A 342 -12.63 -2.63 -5.48
C PHE A 342 -13.93 -3.36 -5.82
N ALA A 343 -14.35 -3.27 -7.07
CA ALA A 343 -15.56 -3.90 -7.58
C ALA A 343 -15.37 -4.38 -9.01
N PHE A 344 -16.09 -5.43 -9.37
CA PHE A 344 -16.17 -5.88 -10.76
C PHE A 344 -17.32 -5.16 -11.44
N ASP A 345 -17.06 -4.63 -12.63
CA ASP A 345 -18.11 -4.12 -13.51
C ASP A 345 -19.04 -5.28 -13.89
N PRO A 346 -20.34 -5.24 -13.54
CA PRO A 346 -21.28 -6.32 -13.84
C PRO A 346 -21.53 -6.52 -15.35
N ILE A 347 -21.14 -5.55 -16.19
CA ILE A 347 -21.35 -5.61 -17.64
C ILE A 347 -20.11 -6.16 -18.35
N SER A 348 -18.93 -5.58 -18.13
CA SER A 348 -17.70 -6.00 -18.80
C SER A 348 -16.93 -7.10 -18.06
N GLY A 349 -17.17 -7.27 -16.76
CA GLY A 349 -16.36 -8.11 -15.88
C GLY A 349 -15.00 -7.49 -15.51
N GLY A 350 -14.73 -6.24 -15.91
CA GLY A 350 -13.49 -5.54 -15.58
C GLY A 350 -13.38 -5.19 -14.11
N LEU A 351 -12.18 -5.30 -13.53
CA LEU A 351 -11.92 -4.93 -12.15
C LEU A 351 -11.61 -3.43 -12.05
N TRP A 352 -12.28 -2.74 -11.14
CA TRP A 352 -12.02 -1.34 -10.79
C TRP A 352 -11.63 -1.25 -9.33
N GLU A 353 -10.73 -0.35 -8.98
CA GLU A 353 -10.31 -0.10 -7.60
C GLU A 353 -10.15 1.40 -7.30
N ALA A 354 -10.32 1.75 -6.04
CA ALA A 354 -10.09 3.08 -5.52
C ALA A 354 -8.90 3.09 -4.56
N GLN A 355 -7.93 3.95 -4.89
CA GLN A 355 -6.68 4.07 -4.17
C GLN A 355 -6.48 5.49 -3.64
N ASN A 356 -5.99 5.59 -2.41
CA ASN A 356 -5.58 6.86 -1.81
C ASN A 356 -4.10 7.09 -2.07
N GLY A 357 -3.76 8.25 -2.61
CA GLY A 357 -2.43 8.82 -2.49
C GLY A 357 -2.20 9.41 -1.08
N ASP A 358 -1.11 10.15 -0.89
CA ASP A 358 -0.75 10.73 0.43
C ASP A 358 -1.26 12.14 0.61
N ASP A 359 -0.56 13.11 0.00
CA ASP A 359 -1.05 14.48 -0.12
C ASP A 359 -1.58 14.74 -1.53
N THR A 360 -1.22 13.88 -2.49
CA THR A 360 -1.54 13.99 -3.91
C THR A 360 -2.28 12.81 -4.47
N PHE A 361 -2.95 13.02 -5.60
CA PHE A 361 -3.38 12.00 -6.56
C PHE A 361 -4.00 10.76 -5.89
N SER A 362 -5.20 10.94 -5.32
CA SER A 362 -6.09 9.78 -5.14
C SER A 362 -6.60 9.32 -6.50
N GLU A 363 -6.87 8.03 -6.66
CA GLU A 363 -7.11 7.42 -7.96
C GLU A 363 -8.35 6.53 -7.97
N LEU A 364 -9.00 6.49 -9.13
CA LEU A 364 -9.80 5.37 -9.58
C LEU A 364 -9.05 4.70 -10.72
N ASN A 365 -8.80 3.41 -10.58
CA ASN A 365 -8.01 2.62 -11.50
C ASN A 365 -8.85 1.49 -12.09
N ARG A 366 -8.65 1.22 -13.39
CA ARG A 366 -9.04 -0.04 -14.00
C ARG A 366 -7.87 -1.00 -13.93
N ILE A 367 -8.13 -2.23 -13.49
CA ILE A 367 -7.10 -3.23 -13.20
C ILE A 367 -7.23 -4.40 -14.16
N ASP A 368 -6.15 -4.65 -14.88
CA ASP A 368 -5.99 -5.81 -15.74
C ASP A 368 -5.00 -6.81 -15.12
N ALA A 369 -4.97 -8.02 -15.67
CA ALA A 369 -3.99 -9.02 -15.26
C ALA A 369 -2.57 -8.51 -15.54
N GLY A 370 -1.77 -8.35 -14.49
CA GLY A 370 -0.40 -7.86 -14.57
C GLY A 370 -0.26 -6.36 -14.36
N SER A 371 -1.31 -5.61 -14.00
CA SER A 371 -1.15 -4.17 -13.77
C SER A 371 -0.13 -3.86 -12.68
N ASN A 372 0.76 -2.90 -12.97
CA ASN A 372 1.66 -2.24 -12.03
C ASN A 372 1.20 -0.79 -11.89
N LEU A 373 0.70 -0.41 -10.71
CA LEU A 373 0.09 0.90 -10.46
C LEU A 373 1.12 1.98 -10.11
N GLY A 374 2.41 1.67 -10.21
CA GLY A 374 3.48 2.67 -10.19
C GLY A 374 3.91 3.16 -8.80
N TRP A 375 3.15 2.90 -7.73
CA TRP A 375 3.51 3.34 -6.38
C TRP A 375 4.90 2.83 -5.96
N PRO A 376 5.79 3.68 -5.36
CA PRO A 376 5.68 5.11 -5.10
C PRO A 376 6.36 5.98 -6.17
N GLN A 377 6.84 5.38 -7.26
CA GLN A 377 7.50 6.11 -8.35
C GLN A 377 6.53 7.05 -9.05
N ILE A 378 5.28 6.60 -9.19
CA ILE A 378 4.18 7.30 -9.85
C ILE A 378 2.94 7.22 -8.96
N MET A 379 2.22 8.33 -8.88
CA MET A 379 0.85 8.44 -8.38
C MET A 379 0.17 9.54 -9.20
N GLY A 380 -1.04 9.28 -9.68
CA GLY A 380 -1.70 10.08 -10.71
C GLY A 380 -1.20 9.73 -12.12
N PRO A 381 -1.68 10.46 -13.15
CA PRO A 381 -1.18 10.29 -14.51
C PRO A 381 0.31 10.60 -14.61
N VAL A 382 1.07 9.77 -15.33
CA VAL A 382 2.53 9.90 -15.44
C VAL A 382 2.95 11.25 -16.05
N SER A 383 2.10 11.84 -16.89
CA SER A 383 2.28 13.18 -17.45
C SER A 383 2.31 14.30 -16.40
N ARG A 384 1.83 14.03 -15.17
CA ARG A 384 1.76 14.96 -14.04
C ARG A 384 2.86 14.72 -12.99
N ILE A 385 3.91 13.95 -13.29
CA ILE A 385 4.98 13.62 -12.34
C ILE A 385 5.61 14.86 -11.66
N ALA A 386 5.75 15.97 -12.38
CA ALA A 386 6.29 17.20 -11.84
C ALA A 386 5.40 17.78 -10.72
N GLN A 387 4.07 17.69 -10.86
CA GLN A 387 3.11 18.11 -9.83
C GLN A 387 3.12 17.15 -8.64
N PHE A 388 3.22 15.84 -8.91
CA PHE A 388 3.36 14.82 -7.87
C PHE A 388 4.60 15.13 -7.00
N LYS A 389 5.75 15.33 -7.64
CA LYS A 389 6.99 15.70 -6.97
C LYS A 389 6.89 17.04 -6.23
N GLU A 390 6.30 18.05 -6.86
CA GLU A 390 6.16 19.37 -6.25
C GLU A 390 5.42 19.29 -4.92
N ILE A 391 4.24 18.67 -4.90
CA ILE A 391 3.40 18.64 -3.71
C ILE A 391 4.02 17.75 -2.63
N GLU A 392 4.54 16.56 -2.99
CA GLU A 392 5.16 15.64 -2.02
C GLU A 392 6.53 16.12 -1.50
N THR A 393 7.11 17.18 -2.10
CA THR A 393 8.34 17.84 -1.61
C THR A 393 8.09 19.13 -0.86
N ARG A 394 6.83 19.61 -0.74
CA ARG A 394 6.53 20.85 -0.02
C ARG A 394 6.95 20.74 1.44
N ASP A 395 7.62 21.79 1.93
CA ASP A 395 8.02 21.90 3.35
C ASP A 395 6.76 22.06 4.21
N PRO A 396 6.49 21.14 5.15
CA PRO A 396 5.36 21.25 6.09
C PRO A 396 5.33 22.54 6.91
N ASN A 397 6.46 23.27 7.00
CA ASN A 397 6.63 24.48 7.79
C ASN A 397 6.55 25.78 6.97
N ALA A 398 6.42 25.71 5.64
CA ALA A 398 6.28 26.90 4.80
C ALA A 398 4.93 27.63 5.08
N PRO A 399 4.82 28.95 4.81
CA PRO A 399 3.56 29.70 4.97
C PRO A 399 2.37 29.11 4.19
N ASN A 400 2.67 28.41 3.08
CA ASN A 400 1.71 27.69 2.23
C ASN A 400 1.88 26.16 2.32
N GLY A 401 2.72 25.67 3.24
CA GLY A 401 3.04 24.26 3.49
C GLY A 401 2.15 23.63 4.56
N ARG A 402 1.04 24.29 4.86
CA ARG A 402 0.02 23.79 5.78
C ARG A 402 -1.23 23.43 5.01
N ASP A 403 -1.92 22.42 5.50
CA ASP A 403 -3.30 22.16 5.12
C ASP A 403 -4.13 23.43 5.40
N PRO A 404 -4.74 24.07 4.40
CA PRO A 404 -5.47 25.34 4.59
C PRO A 404 -6.74 25.19 5.44
N LEU A 405 -7.31 23.98 5.51
CA LEU A 405 -8.53 23.67 6.27
C LEU A 405 -8.20 23.30 7.71
N LEU A 406 -7.08 22.61 7.95
CA LEU A 406 -6.68 22.11 9.26
C LEU A 406 -5.61 22.97 9.96
N ASN A 407 -4.94 23.88 9.23
CA ASN A 407 -3.79 24.68 9.68
C ASN A 407 -2.68 23.82 10.35
N THR A 408 -2.59 22.55 9.96
CA THR A 408 -1.54 21.63 10.36
C THR A 408 -0.49 21.54 9.25
N PRO A 409 0.78 21.25 9.57
CA PRO A 409 1.75 20.86 8.54
C PRO A 409 1.16 19.75 7.66
N TYR A 410 1.41 19.77 6.34
CA TYR A 410 1.15 18.59 5.52
C TYR A 410 1.86 17.41 6.21
N PHE A 411 1.09 16.38 6.55
CA PHE A 411 1.61 15.24 7.28
C PHE A 411 2.48 14.46 6.29
N GLY A 412 3.77 14.83 6.19
CA GLY A 412 4.78 14.12 5.40
C GLY A 412 5.09 12.73 5.94
N LEU A 413 4.06 11.94 6.28
CA LEU A 413 4.15 10.55 6.71
C LEU A 413 4.84 9.73 5.62
N GLN A 414 4.62 10.06 4.33
CA GLN A 414 5.43 9.51 3.27
C GLN A 414 6.84 10.06 3.24
N GLN A 415 7.11 11.36 3.39
CA GLN A 415 8.49 11.87 3.39
C GLN A 415 9.41 11.16 4.42
N VAL A 416 8.82 10.65 5.51
CA VAL A 416 9.50 9.84 6.55
C VAL A 416 9.71 8.37 6.13
N ARG A 417 8.80 7.77 5.35
CA ARG A 417 8.89 6.36 4.90
C ARG A 417 9.60 6.21 3.55
N TRP A 418 9.33 7.15 2.64
CA TRP A 418 9.70 7.23 1.24
C TRP A 418 10.34 8.58 0.98
N SER A 419 11.63 8.61 0.65
CA SER A 419 12.26 9.89 0.32
C SER A 419 11.58 10.47 -0.92
N PRO A 420 11.19 11.77 -0.94
CA PRO A 420 10.70 12.42 -2.15
C PRO A 420 11.70 12.39 -3.32
N LYS A 421 12.98 12.07 -3.06
CA LYS A 421 13.98 11.77 -4.09
C LYS A 421 13.64 10.55 -4.95
N ASN A 422 12.76 9.67 -4.47
CA ASN A 422 12.26 8.54 -5.24
C ASN A 422 11.31 9.00 -6.35
N ILE A 423 10.76 10.21 -6.27
CA ILE A 423 9.92 10.75 -7.34
C ILE A 423 10.82 11.28 -8.46
N ALA A 424 10.60 10.78 -9.67
CA ALA A 424 11.35 11.17 -10.86
C ALA A 424 11.10 12.63 -11.27
N ASP A 425 12.03 13.22 -12.02
CA ASP A 425 11.87 14.57 -12.56
C ASP A 425 11.09 14.59 -13.88
N THR A 426 11.04 13.46 -14.59
CA THR A 426 10.38 13.35 -15.90
C THR A 426 9.52 12.09 -16.00
N PRO A 427 8.46 12.08 -16.84
CA PRO A 427 7.64 10.90 -17.08
C PRO A 427 8.45 9.69 -17.56
N GLU A 428 9.41 9.90 -18.47
CA GLU A 428 10.26 8.86 -19.02
C GLU A 428 11.14 8.22 -17.94
N GLU A 429 11.70 9.06 -17.06
CA GLU A 429 12.46 8.57 -15.93
C GLU A 429 11.56 7.80 -14.94
N ALA A 430 10.35 8.29 -14.66
CA ALA A 430 9.41 7.62 -13.75
C ALA A 430 9.08 6.20 -14.23
N LEU A 431 8.76 6.05 -15.51
CA LEU A 431 8.50 4.75 -16.14
C LEU A 431 9.75 3.85 -16.10
N SER A 432 10.93 4.41 -16.34
CA SER A 432 12.18 3.65 -16.33
C SER A 432 12.58 3.13 -14.94
N ARG A 433 12.01 3.70 -13.86
CA ARG A 433 12.26 3.31 -12.47
C ARG A 433 11.30 2.21 -11.97
N LEU A 434 10.28 1.86 -12.74
CA LEU A 434 9.35 0.81 -12.35
C LEU A 434 10.05 -0.55 -12.24
N PHE A 435 9.68 -1.30 -11.21
CA PHE A 435 10.08 -2.70 -11.11
C PHE A 435 9.22 -3.51 -12.06
N HIS A 436 9.86 -4.34 -12.88
CA HIS A 436 9.23 -5.18 -13.89
C HIS A 436 9.48 -6.66 -13.61
N VAL A 437 8.48 -7.49 -13.90
CA VAL A 437 8.51 -8.95 -13.80
C VAL A 437 8.44 -9.54 -15.21
N PHE A 438 9.42 -10.34 -15.58
CA PHE A 438 9.53 -10.90 -16.93
C PHE A 438 9.07 -12.35 -17.00
N ARG A 439 8.40 -12.72 -18.11
CA ARG A 439 7.70 -14.01 -18.26
C ARG A 439 8.67 -15.18 -18.30
N ASP A 440 9.73 -14.99 -19.07
CA ASP A 440 10.57 -16.08 -19.50
C ASP A 440 11.95 -16.09 -18.88
N GLY A 441 12.28 -15.14 -18.00
CA GLY A 441 13.47 -15.24 -17.17
C GLY A 441 14.73 -15.55 -17.99
N ASP A 442 15.55 -14.52 -18.11
CA ASP A 442 17.00 -14.71 -18.10
C ASP A 442 17.70 -14.95 -19.43
N GLU A 443 17.14 -14.48 -20.54
CA GLU A 443 17.98 -13.95 -21.61
C GLU A 443 18.08 -12.43 -21.43
N PHE A 444 19.29 -11.89 -21.56
CA PHE A 444 19.54 -10.46 -21.43
C PHE A 444 20.40 -9.96 -22.57
N GLU A 445 20.23 -8.71 -22.97
CA GLU A 445 21.11 -8.07 -23.95
C GLU A 445 21.53 -6.66 -23.52
N ALA A 446 22.67 -6.20 -24.02
CA ALA A 446 23.09 -4.81 -23.95
C ALA A 446 23.64 -4.37 -25.30
N HIS A 447 23.14 -3.25 -25.82
CA HIS A 447 23.67 -2.58 -27.00
C HIS A 447 24.64 -1.50 -26.57
N LEU A 448 25.93 -1.74 -26.76
CA LEU A 448 27.01 -0.87 -26.34
C LEU A 448 27.27 0.19 -27.42
N THR A 449 27.15 1.46 -27.05
CA THR A 449 27.44 2.59 -27.95
C THR A 449 28.19 3.69 -27.20
N GLY A 450 28.87 4.58 -27.94
CA GLY A 450 29.48 5.77 -27.34
C GLY A 450 28.48 6.79 -26.79
N ALA A 451 27.26 6.81 -27.33
CA ALA A 451 26.18 7.70 -26.88
C ALA A 451 25.74 7.43 -25.43
N GLU A 452 25.80 6.16 -25.03
CA GLU A 452 25.41 5.67 -23.71
C GLU A 452 26.57 5.71 -22.70
N GLU A 453 27.80 6.05 -23.13
CA GLU A 453 28.93 6.22 -22.21
C GLU A 453 28.77 7.43 -21.29
N MET A 454 29.41 7.37 -20.13
CA MET A 454 29.34 8.42 -19.12
C MET A 454 30.74 8.85 -18.63
N PRO A 455 31.27 9.98 -19.15
CA PRO A 455 30.66 10.91 -20.10
C PRO A 455 30.56 10.35 -21.53
N THR A 456 29.62 10.88 -22.32
CA THR A 456 29.37 10.46 -23.71
C THR A 456 30.63 10.54 -24.57
N VAL A 457 30.87 9.50 -25.37
CA VAL A 457 31.99 9.39 -26.30
C VAL A 457 31.49 9.50 -27.74
N SER A 458 32.04 10.44 -28.51
CA SER A 458 31.77 10.54 -29.95
C SER A 458 32.58 9.49 -30.70
N THR A 459 32.01 8.30 -30.90
CA THR A 459 32.61 7.20 -31.64
C THR A 459 31.56 6.49 -32.50
N THR A 460 32.00 5.79 -33.54
CA THR A 460 31.19 4.84 -34.30
C THR A 460 31.29 3.41 -33.76
N ALA A 461 32.21 3.15 -32.82
CA ALA A 461 32.36 1.84 -32.20
C ALA A 461 31.08 1.42 -31.47
N SER A 462 30.73 0.15 -31.61
CA SER A 462 29.55 -0.44 -31.00
C SER A 462 29.70 -1.95 -30.87
N ALA A 463 29.09 -2.51 -29.82
CA ALA A 463 29.05 -3.94 -29.57
C ALA A 463 27.68 -4.37 -29.05
N LYS A 464 27.40 -5.66 -29.07
CA LYS A 464 26.25 -6.28 -28.41
C LYS A 464 26.74 -7.34 -27.42
N ALA A 465 26.31 -7.23 -26.17
CA ALA A 465 26.44 -8.29 -25.19
C ALA A 465 25.11 -9.04 -25.06
N GLU A 466 25.16 -10.36 -24.93
CA GLU A 466 24.00 -11.23 -24.69
C GLU A 466 24.34 -12.13 -23.50
N PHE A 467 23.37 -12.38 -22.62
CA PHE A 467 23.51 -13.18 -21.42
C PHE A 467 22.35 -14.17 -21.30
N GLU A 468 22.59 -15.34 -20.74
CA GLU A 468 21.58 -16.39 -20.57
C GLU A 468 21.82 -17.12 -19.24
N LEU A 469 20.88 -17.06 -18.29
CA LEU A 469 20.96 -17.88 -17.07
C LEU A 469 20.65 -19.33 -17.43
N THR A 470 21.49 -20.24 -16.97
CA THR A 470 21.33 -21.68 -17.19
C THR A 470 20.57 -22.34 -16.05
N ASP A 471 19.98 -23.51 -16.29
CA ASP A 471 19.30 -24.31 -15.26
C ASP A 471 20.23 -24.70 -14.09
N GLU A 472 21.54 -24.65 -14.29
CA GLU A 472 22.56 -24.91 -13.28
C GLU A 472 22.91 -23.67 -12.43
N GLY A 473 22.26 -22.53 -12.65
CA GLY A 473 22.49 -21.29 -11.91
C GLY A 473 23.73 -20.50 -12.35
N THR A 474 24.24 -20.74 -13.56
CA THR A 474 25.37 -19.99 -14.15
C THR A 474 24.89 -19.01 -15.22
N LEU A 475 25.66 -17.97 -15.54
CA LEU A 475 25.30 -16.99 -16.56
C LEU A 475 26.19 -17.12 -17.80
N ARG A 476 25.67 -17.71 -18.88
CA ARG A 476 26.35 -17.71 -20.19
C ARG A 476 26.37 -16.30 -20.77
N PHE A 477 27.42 -15.93 -21.49
CA PHE A 477 27.47 -14.67 -22.21
C PHE A 477 28.15 -14.75 -23.58
N LYS A 478 27.79 -13.82 -24.46
CA LYS A 478 28.43 -13.56 -25.76
C LYS A 478 28.62 -12.06 -25.92
N LEU A 479 29.77 -11.63 -26.44
CA LEU A 479 30.06 -10.24 -26.78
C LEU A 479 30.53 -10.16 -28.23
N LYS A 480 29.87 -9.33 -29.02
CA LYS A 480 30.07 -9.25 -30.48
C LYS A 480 30.19 -7.79 -30.94
N ALA A 481 31.12 -7.52 -31.84
CA ALA A 481 31.24 -6.21 -32.47
C ALA A 481 30.08 -5.97 -33.45
N THR A 482 29.37 -4.85 -33.31
CA THR A 482 28.27 -4.43 -34.22
C THR A 482 28.71 -3.37 -35.23
N SER A 483 29.90 -2.81 -35.03
CA SER A 483 30.70 -2.01 -35.96
C SER A 483 32.17 -2.38 -35.78
N ASP A 484 33.06 -1.76 -36.56
CA ASP A 484 34.50 -1.92 -36.35
C ASP A 484 34.92 -1.29 -35.01
N ILE A 485 35.82 -1.97 -34.29
CA ILE A 485 36.40 -1.53 -33.01
C ILE A 485 37.92 -1.66 -33.13
N THR A 486 38.64 -0.57 -32.84
CA THR A 486 40.10 -0.54 -32.91
C THR A 486 40.70 -0.56 -31.51
N GLY A 487 41.60 -1.52 -31.25
CA GLY A 487 42.38 -1.58 -30.03
C GLY A 487 41.58 -1.83 -28.76
N ALA A 488 40.59 -2.72 -28.79
CA ALA A 488 39.83 -3.15 -27.60
C ALA A 488 40.75 -3.79 -26.56
N THR A 489 40.66 -3.33 -25.32
CA THR A 489 41.56 -3.74 -24.23
C THR A 489 40.87 -4.59 -23.19
N GLN A 490 39.61 -4.33 -22.86
CA GLN A 490 38.86 -5.07 -21.83
C GLN A 490 37.36 -4.77 -21.94
N ALA A 491 36.52 -5.65 -21.38
CA ALA A 491 35.08 -5.43 -21.27
C ALA A 491 34.55 -6.04 -19.96
N HIS A 492 33.53 -5.40 -19.38
CA HIS A 492 33.03 -5.70 -18.04
C HIS A 492 31.52 -5.67 -17.96
N ILE A 493 30.99 -6.28 -16.88
CA ILE A 493 29.68 -5.93 -16.32
C ILE A 493 29.93 -5.05 -15.10
N HIS A 494 29.19 -3.94 -15.01
CA HIS A 494 29.17 -3.04 -13.87
C HIS A 494 27.80 -3.04 -13.19
N LEU A 495 27.78 -2.74 -11.89
CA LEU A 495 26.54 -2.36 -11.20
C LEU A 495 26.29 -0.86 -11.38
N GLY A 496 25.11 -0.50 -11.86
CA GLY A 496 24.70 0.88 -12.03
C GLY A 496 23.43 1.01 -12.87
N ALA A 497 22.57 1.94 -12.48
CA ALA A 497 21.42 2.34 -13.30
C ALA A 497 21.87 3.10 -14.57
N ARG A 498 20.94 3.34 -15.49
CA ARG A 498 21.19 4.13 -16.70
C ARG A 498 21.76 5.50 -16.34
N GLY A 499 22.81 5.93 -17.04
CA GLY A 499 23.48 7.20 -16.80
C GLY A 499 24.36 7.26 -15.54
N GLN A 500 24.51 6.16 -14.80
CA GLN A 500 25.29 6.11 -13.56
C GLN A 500 26.49 5.18 -13.69
N ASN A 501 27.67 5.64 -13.25
CA ASN A 501 28.86 4.80 -13.14
C ASN A 501 28.83 3.99 -11.84
N GLY A 502 29.49 2.84 -11.85
CA GLY A 502 29.57 1.99 -10.66
C GLY A 502 30.59 0.87 -10.81
N PRO A 503 30.75 0.02 -9.78
CA PRO A 503 31.87 -0.90 -9.72
C PRO A 503 31.73 -2.05 -10.72
N ILE A 504 32.87 -2.52 -11.23
CA ILE A 504 32.96 -3.76 -12.02
C ILE A 504 32.57 -4.94 -11.12
N VAL A 505 31.74 -5.85 -11.63
CA VAL A 505 31.33 -7.09 -10.94
C VAL A 505 31.57 -8.37 -11.75
N ALA A 506 31.85 -8.27 -13.05
CA ALA A 506 32.30 -9.40 -13.83
C ALA A 506 33.15 -8.94 -15.03
N PHE A 507 34.05 -9.79 -15.50
CA PHE A 507 34.84 -9.55 -16.71
C PHE A 507 34.25 -10.33 -17.87
N LEU A 508 34.07 -9.67 -19.02
CA LEU A 508 33.59 -10.27 -20.27
C LEU A 508 34.74 -10.48 -21.26
N PHE A 509 35.70 -9.55 -21.28
CA PHE A 509 36.91 -9.62 -22.08
C PHE A 509 38.09 -9.18 -21.20
N GLY A 510 39.10 -10.06 -21.07
CA GLY A 510 40.26 -9.83 -20.20
C GLY A 510 41.17 -8.72 -20.72
N PHE A 511 41.95 -8.12 -19.81
CA PHE A 511 42.83 -7.01 -20.16
C PHE A 511 43.95 -7.41 -21.13
N ASP A 512 43.99 -6.77 -22.30
CA ASP A 512 45.07 -6.82 -23.27
C ASP A 512 45.69 -5.41 -23.45
N PRO A 513 46.93 -5.17 -22.98
CA PRO A 513 47.57 -3.87 -23.10
C PRO A 513 47.96 -3.50 -24.54
N ALA A 514 48.03 -4.46 -25.47
CA ALA A 514 48.35 -4.22 -26.87
C ALA A 514 47.10 -3.84 -27.70
N GLY A 515 45.90 -4.11 -27.17
CA GLY A 515 44.63 -3.88 -27.83
C GLY A 515 44.37 -4.84 -29.00
N VAL A 516 43.12 -5.22 -29.19
CA VAL A 516 42.69 -6.12 -30.26
C VAL A 516 41.69 -5.42 -31.17
N ASN A 517 41.90 -5.53 -32.50
CA ASN A 517 40.95 -5.00 -33.47
C ASN A 517 39.88 -6.04 -33.78
N PHE A 518 38.64 -5.57 -33.92
CA PHE A 518 37.50 -6.39 -34.29
C PHE A 518 36.74 -5.71 -35.43
N GLU A 519 36.46 -6.46 -36.49
CA GLU A 519 35.58 -6.01 -37.57
C GLU A 519 34.11 -6.20 -37.18
N LYS A 520 33.22 -5.45 -37.84
CA LYS A 520 31.78 -5.66 -37.68
C LYS A 520 31.41 -7.13 -37.90
N GLY A 521 30.79 -7.74 -36.89
CA GLY A 521 30.38 -9.14 -36.93
C GLY A 521 31.31 -10.07 -36.17
N ASP A 522 32.50 -9.61 -35.79
CA ASP A 522 33.44 -10.42 -35.02
C ASP A 522 32.93 -10.69 -33.61
N ARG A 523 33.25 -11.89 -33.13
CA ARG A 523 33.05 -12.24 -31.73
C ARG A 523 34.23 -11.73 -30.92
N ILE A 524 33.96 -10.83 -30.00
CA ILE A 524 34.93 -10.28 -29.06
C ILE A 524 35.20 -11.31 -27.95
N ALA A 525 34.14 -11.84 -27.33
CA ALA A 525 34.26 -12.82 -26.26
C ALA A 525 33.02 -13.72 -26.14
N LYS A 526 33.17 -14.85 -25.45
CA LYS A 526 32.08 -15.69 -24.95
C LYS A 526 32.55 -16.45 -23.72
N GLY A 527 31.64 -16.78 -22.81
CA GLY A 527 31.98 -17.54 -21.61
C GLY A 527 30.76 -17.89 -20.77
N THR A 528 31.04 -18.40 -19.58
CA THR A 528 30.06 -18.67 -18.51
C THR A 528 30.59 -18.07 -17.22
N LEU A 529 29.76 -17.33 -16.51
CA LEU A 529 30.04 -16.80 -15.18
C LEU A 529 29.39 -17.74 -14.15
N ASP A 530 30.21 -18.26 -13.24
CA ASP A 530 29.77 -18.88 -12.00
C ASP A 530 29.99 -17.89 -10.83
N ASP A 531 29.60 -18.27 -9.61
CA ASP A 531 29.75 -17.40 -8.43
C ASP A 531 31.21 -16.97 -8.21
N ALA A 532 32.19 -17.79 -8.59
CA ALA A 532 33.61 -17.44 -8.44
C ALA A 532 34.05 -16.34 -9.42
N ALA A 533 33.36 -16.19 -10.56
CA ALA A 533 33.59 -15.15 -11.55
C ALA A 533 32.90 -13.82 -11.21
N VAL A 534 31.97 -13.81 -10.25
CA VAL A 534 31.23 -12.63 -9.83
C VAL A 534 31.91 -12.01 -8.61
N ILE A 535 32.26 -10.72 -8.74
CA ILE A 535 33.09 -10.06 -7.75
C ILE A 535 32.22 -9.44 -6.66
N GLU A 536 32.43 -9.86 -5.41
CA GLU A 536 31.83 -9.24 -4.24
C GLU A 536 32.12 -7.72 -4.20
N ARG A 537 31.07 -6.96 -3.88
CA ARG A 537 31.14 -5.51 -3.64
C ARG A 537 30.40 -5.20 -2.35
N PRO A 538 30.69 -4.07 -1.68
CA PRO A 538 29.92 -3.68 -0.51
C PRO A 538 28.44 -3.74 -0.84
N GLY A 539 27.68 -4.67 -0.25
CA GLY A 539 26.25 -4.80 -0.47
C GLY A 539 25.78 -5.67 -1.65
N PHE A 540 26.71 -6.33 -2.33
CA PHE A 540 26.45 -7.28 -3.40
C PHE A 540 27.29 -8.52 -3.12
N ASP A 541 26.62 -9.64 -2.84
CA ASP A 541 27.25 -10.85 -2.27
C ASP A 541 28.17 -11.61 -3.24
N GLY A 542 28.28 -11.15 -4.48
CA GLY A 542 29.18 -11.74 -5.45
C GLY A 542 28.67 -13.05 -6.04
N THR A 543 27.36 -13.28 -6.10
CA THR A 543 26.77 -14.49 -6.71
C THR A 543 26.15 -14.21 -8.07
N VAL A 544 26.03 -15.24 -8.92
CA VAL A 544 25.30 -15.16 -10.18
C VAL A 544 23.83 -14.86 -9.93
N ALA A 545 23.25 -15.42 -8.87
CA ALA A 545 21.86 -15.16 -8.50
C ALA A 545 21.60 -13.67 -8.25
N THR A 546 22.47 -13.01 -7.46
CA THR A 546 22.33 -11.57 -7.23
C THR A 546 22.71 -10.74 -8.45
N LEU A 547 23.67 -11.17 -9.28
CA LEU A 547 23.96 -10.52 -10.56
C LEU A 547 22.74 -10.51 -11.47
N VAL A 548 22.11 -11.67 -11.66
CA VAL A 548 20.90 -11.82 -12.48
C VAL A 548 19.76 -10.96 -11.95
N ALA A 549 19.57 -10.90 -10.63
CA ALA A 549 18.61 -9.96 -10.05
C ALA A 549 18.91 -8.51 -10.48
N ARG A 550 20.18 -8.08 -10.50
CA ARG A 550 20.54 -6.73 -10.99
C ARG A 550 20.31 -6.54 -12.49
N LEU A 551 20.54 -7.57 -13.31
CA LEU A 551 20.26 -7.53 -14.76
C LEU A 551 18.75 -7.40 -15.02
N GLN A 552 17.93 -8.18 -14.34
CA GLN A 552 16.45 -8.12 -14.43
C GLN A 552 15.91 -6.74 -14.02
N GLN A 553 16.56 -6.09 -13.05
CA GLN A 553 16.20 -4.76 -12.57
C GLN A 553 16.71 -3.62 -13.46
N GLY A 554 17.45 -3.91 -14.53
CA GLY A 554 18.11 -2.89 -15.34
C GLY A 554 19.13 -2.08 -14.53
N ARG A 555 19.75 -2.67 -13.50
CA ARG A 555 20.76 -2.05 -12.63
C ARG A 555 22.17 -2.55 -12.89
N ALA A 556 22.41 -3.10 -14.07
CA ALA A 556 23.73 -3.46 -14.54
C ALA A 556 23.90 -3.06 -16.01
N TYR A 557 25.13 -2.69 -16.37
CA TYR A 557 25.49 -2.34 -17.73
C TYR A 557 26.77 -3.06 -18.14
N ALA A 558 26.90 -3.31 -19.43
CA ALA A 558 28.14 -3.76 -20.03
C ALA A 558 28.89 -2.58 -20.62
N ASN A 559 30.21 -2.62 -20.55
CA ASN A 559 31.06 -1.62 -21.20
C ASN A 559 32.27 -2.30 -21.86
N LEU A 560 32.84 -1.62 -22.85
CA LEU A 560 34.07 -2.01 -23.54
C LEU A 560 35.03 -0.82 -23.61
N HIS A 561 36.29 -1.09 -23.28
CA HIS A 561 37.39 -0.13 -23.30
C HIS A 561 38.29 -0.39 -24.50
N THR A 562 38.94 0.67 -24.98
CA THR A 562 39.97 0.60 -26.01
C THR A 562 41.22 1.39 -25.59
N ILE A 563 42.31 1.26 -26.35
CA ILE A 563 43.53 2.04 -26.14
C ILE A 563 43.25 3.55 -26.19
N ALA A 564 42.40 3.98 -27.13
CA ALA A 564 42.05 5.39 -27.29
C ALA A 564 41.15 5.90 -26.15
N HIS A 565 40.36 5.00 -25.55
CA HIS A 565 39.39 5.33 -24.51
C HIS A 565 39.55 4.41 -23.29
N PRO A 566 40.62 4.60 -22.48
CA PRO A 566 40.89 3.74 -21.33
C PRO A 566 39.82 3.84 -20.24
N GLY A 567 39.05 4.93 -20.20
CA GLY A 567 37.88 5.10 -19.31
C GLY A 567 36.61 4.37 -19.78
N GLY A 568 36.58 3.85 -21.01
CA GLY A 568 35.42 3.27 -21.67
C GLY A 568 35.14 3.96 -23.02
N GLU A 569 34.95 3.17 -24.08
CA GLU A 569 34.56 3.68 -25.41
C GLU A 569 33.06 3.50 -25.67
N THR A 570 32.50 2.37 -25.21
CA THR A 570 31.11 2.02 -25.46
C THR A 570 30.47 1.38 -24.23
N ARG A 571 29.22 1.77 -23.94
CA ARG A 571 28.42 1.28 -22.82
C ARG A 571 27.03 0.91 -23.29
N GLY A 572 26.41 -0.08 -22.66
CA GLY A 572 25.03 -0.46 -22.89
C GLY A 572 24.39 -0.96 -21.61
N GLN A 573 23.24 -0.39 -21.23
CA GLN A 573 22.45 -0.92 -20.12
C GLN A 573 21.97 -2.34 -20.47
N VAL A 574 22.09 -3.27 -19.54
CA VAL A 574 21.54 -4.61 -19.73
C VAL A 574 20.02 -4.55 -19.58
N VAL A 575 19.33 -5.16 -20.53
CA VAL A 575 17.88 -5.32 -20.58
C VAL A 575 17.55 -6.79 -20.77
N VAL A 576 16.35 -7.22 -20.38
CA VAL A 576 15.87 -8.58 -20.66
C VAL A 576 15.61 -8.73 -22.16
N ASP A 577 16.19 -9.76 -22.78
CA ASP A 577 15.95 -10.13 -24.17
C ASP A 577 14.58 -10.82 -24.29
N ASP A 578 13.95 -10.65 -25.44
CA ASP A 578 12.55 -10.95 -25.75
C ASP A 578 11.50 -10.04 -25.08
N LYS A 579 10.89 -9.23 -25.94
CA LYS A 579 10.21 -7.98 -25.60
C LYS A 579 8.87 -8.24 -24.93
N LYS A 580 8.81 -8.11 -23.61
CA LYS A 580 7.86 -7.28 -22.82
C LYS A 580 7.78 -7.83 -21.39
N PRO A 581 7.76 -6.96 -20.37
CA PRO A 581 7.35 -7.38 -19.03
C PRO A 581 5.99 -8.08 -19.08
N VAL A 582 5.77 -9.01 -18.13
CA VAL A 582 4.42 -9.56 -17.87
C VAL A 582 3.51 -8.44 -17.38
N ASP A 583 4.08 -7.54 -16.59
CA ASP A 583 3.38 -6.38 -16.09
C ASP A 583 3.33 -5.23 -17.10
N HIS A 584 2.43 -4.29 -16.81
CA HIS A 584 2.28 -3.06 -17.56
C HIS A 584 1.76 -1.95 -16.64
N TYR A 585 2.16 -0.72 -16.93
CA TYR A 585 1.61 0.48 -16.30
C TYR A 585 0.54 1.10 -17.19
N SER A 586 -0.51 1.63 -16.55
CA SER A 586 -1.55 2.45 -17.16
C SER A 586 -1.82 3.65 -16.26
N ASP A 587 -2.09 4.82 -16.84
CA ASP A 587 -2.57 5.98 -16.07
C ASP A 587 -3.90 5.65 -15.37
N PRO A 588 -4.21 6.28 -14.22
CA PRO A 588 -5.50 6.13 -13.58
C PRO A 588 -6.63 6.61 -14.50
N GLU A 589 -7.80 5.99 -14.36
CA GLU A 589 -8.98 6.40 -15.11
C GLU A 589 -9.55 7.72 -14.58
N PHE A 590 -9.38 8.00 -13.28
CA PHE A 590 -9.67 9.32 -12.73
C PHE A 590 -8.73 9.61 -11.57
N SER A 591 -8.35 10.88 -11.38
CA SER A 591 -7.53 11.25 -10.23
C SER A 591 -7.88 12.60 -9.64
N TRP A 592 -7.70 12.77 -8.33
CA TRP A 592 -7.78 14.06 -7.66
C TRP A 592 -6.38 14.55 -7.33
N LYS A 593 -5.95 15.66 -7.94
CA LYS A 593 -4.59 16.21 -7.81
C LYS A 593 -4.16 16.33 -6.35
N PHE A 594 -4.99 16.92 -5.51
CA PHE A 594 -4.87 16.79 -4.07
C PHE A 594 -5.84 15.75 -3.55
N GLU A 595 -5.36 14.98 -2.60
CA GLU A 595 -6.03 13.83 -2.02
C GLU A 595 -7.42 14.18 -1.44
N VAL A 596 -8.43 13.35 -1.76
CA VAL A 596 -9.83 13.46 -1.25
C VAL A 596 -10.33 12.17 -0.58
N SER A 597 -9.51 11.12 -0.56
CA SER A 597 -9.76 9.82 0.06
C SER A 597 -10.96 9.02 -0.48
N PRO A 598 -10.98 8.58 -1.76
CA PRO A 598 -11.97 7.61 -2.21
C PRO A 598 -11.83 6.27 -1.44
N ALA A 599 -12.94 5.60 -1.14
CA ALA A 599 -12.96 4.39 -0.33
C ALA A 599 -13.86 3.31 -0.94
N GLY A 600 -14.99 2.97 -0.31
CA GLY A 600 -15.88 1.94 -0.82
C GLY A 600 -16.39 2.30 -2.22
N ILE A 601 -16.31 1.35 -3.16
CA ILE A 601 -16.86 1.50 -4.51
C ILE A 601 -17.81 0.35 -4.83
N GLY A 602 -18.79 0.61 -5.67
CA GLY A 602 -19.75 -0.40 -6.11
C GLY A 602 -20.44 0.02 -7.41
N PHE A 603 -20.84 -0.98 -8.19
CA PHE A 603 -21.61 -0.77 -9.40
C PHE A 603 -23.10 -0.98 -9.14
N VAL A 604 -23.93 -0.21 -9.84
CA VAL A 604 -25.37 -0.45 -9.90
C VAL A 604 -25.64 -1.65 -10.80
N GLU A 605 -26.24 -2.69 -10.24
CA GLU A 605 -26.68 -3.87 -10.98
C GLU A 605 -28.16 -3.79 -11.34
N GLY A 606 -28.51 -4.09 -12.59
CA GLY A 606 -29.89 -4.04 -13.06
C GLY A 606 -30.44 -2.61 -13.17
N ASN A 607 -31.76 -2.46 -12.99
CA ASN A 607 -32.49 -1.21 -13.24
C ASN A 607 -33.17 -0.64 -11.99
N GLY A 608 -32.82 -1.09 -10.78
CA GLY A 608 -33.54 -0.70 -9.55
C GLY A 608 -33.48 0.81 -9.28
N LEU A 609 -32.34 1.46 -9.58
CA LEU A 609 -32.22 2.92 -9.53
C LEU A 609 -32.75 3.63 -10.80
N GLY A 610 -33.16 2.88 -11.81
CA GLY A 610 -33.55 3.36 -13.14
C GLY A 610 -32.49 3.09 -14.21
N LYS A 611 -32.93 3.02 -15.49
CA LYS A 611 -32.05 2.73 -16.65
C LYS A 611 -30.86 3.70 -16.76
N ALA A 612 -31.04 4.94 -16.30
CA ALA A 612 -30.02 5.99 -16.35
C ALA A 612 -28.80 5.71 -15.46
N PHE A 613 -28.93 4.86 -14.43
CA PHE A 613 -27.84 4.50 -13.53
C PHE A 613 -27.28 3.10 -13.78
N LYS A 614 -27.81 2.38 -14.79
CA LYS A 614 -27.51 0.95 -14.99
C LYS A 614 -26.02 0.76 -15.31
N GLY A 615 -25.33 0.05 -14.44
CA GLY A 615 -23.91 -0.21 -14.56
C GLY A 615 -23.04 0.97 -14.14
N ASP A 616 -23.57 2.05 -13.58
CA ASP A 616 -22.72 3.17 -13.19
C ASP A 616 -21.94 2.87 -11.91
N LEU A 617 -20.82 3.57 -11.76
CA LEU A 617 -19.90 3.41 -10.64
C LEU A 617 -20.20 4.46 -9.57
N PHE A 618 -20.37 4.01 -8.34
CA PHE A 618 -20.49 4.86 -7.16
C PHE A 618 -19.26 4.73 -6.28
N VAL A 619 -18.78 5.85 -5.75
CA VAL A 619 -17.54 5.94 -4.97
C VAL A 619 -17.77 6.78 -3.74
N GLY A 620 -17.64 6.19 -2.56
CA GLY A 620 -17.79 6.90 -1.29
C GLY A 620 -16.46 7.39 -0.72
N GLY A 621 -16.51 8.40 0.15
CA GLY A 621 -15.32 8.98 0.79
C GLY A 621 -14.92 8.33 2.11
N ALA A 622 -13.63 8.32 2.43
CA ALA A 622 -13.07 7.81 3.69
C ALA A 622 -13.08 8.83 4.84
N ARG A 623 -13.72 10.00 4.67
CA ARG A 623 -13.64 11.12 5.61
C ARG A 623 -14.96 11.87 5.75
N THR A 624 -15.20 12.41 6.93
CA THR A 624 -16.47 13.07 7.27
C THR A 624 -16.44 14.60 7.18
N PHE A 625 -15.28 15.25 7.21
CA PHE A 625 -15.24 16.72 7.19
C PHE A 625 -15.44 17.32 5.79
N LEU A 626 -15.43 16.49 4.74
CA LEU A 626 -15.75 16.87 3.36
C LEU A 626 -17.20 16.49 3.07
N GLU A 627 -18.09 17.50 2.96
CA GLU A 627 -19.53 17.31 2.74
C GLU A 627 -20.22 16.36 3.75
N GLY A 628 -19.69 16.22 4.97
CA GLY A 628 -20.21 15.23 5.92
C GLY A 628 -19.93 13.76 5.54
N GLY A 629 -19.16 13.52 4.48
CA GLY A 629 -18.99 12.24 3.80
C GLY A 629 -19.63 12.26 2.41
N HIS A 630 -18.81 12.41 1.37
CA HIS A 630 -19.26 12.49 -0.01
C HIS A 630 -19.57 11.11 -0.61
N LEU A 631 -20.48 11.12 -1.58
CA LEU A 631 -20.73 10.03 -2.51
C LEU A 631 -20.64 10.58 -3.93
N PHE A 632 -19.73 10.04 -4.73
CA PHE A 632 -19.56 10.38 -6.13
C PHE A 632 -20.22 9.34 -7.04
N HIS A 633 -20.66 9.80 -8.21
CA HIS A 633 -21.17 8.98 -9.31
C HIS A 633 -20.34 9.22 -10.56
N PHE A 634 -19.99 8.14 -11.25
CA PHE A 634 -19.22 8.16 -12.48
C PHE A 634 -19.95 7.39 -13.57
N ASP A 635 -20.23 8.08 -14.67
CA ASP A 635 -20.60 7.46 -15.93
C ASP A 635 -19.37 6.82 -16.56
N LEU A 636 -19.55 5.62 -17.13
CA LEU A 636 -18.52 5.00 -17.95
C LEU A 636 -18.86 5.12 -19.44
N THR A 637 -17.81 5.15 -20.24
CA THR A 637 -17.88 5.00 -21.70
C THR A 637 -18.63 3.71 -22.10
N LYS A 638 -19.15 3.66 -23.34
CA LYS A 638 -19.93 2.51 -23.82
C LYS A 638 -19.18 1.18 -23.83
N ASN A 639 -17.87 1.21 -24.08
CA ASN A 639 -16.99 0.05 -23.98
C ASN A 639 -16.62 -0.29 -22.53
N ARG A 640 -17.05 0.52 -21.56
CA ARG A 640 -16.83 0.34 -20.11
C ARG A 640 -15.36 0.42 -19.70
N GLU A 641 -14.52 0.98 -20.57
CA GLU A 641 -13.08 0.98 -20.38
C GLU A 641 -12.57 2.23 -19.68
N ASN A 642 -13.36 3.30 -19.73
CA ASN A 642 -12.99 4.59 -19.18
C ASN A 642 -14.15 5.29 -18.47
N VAL A 643 -13.83 6.15 -17.52
CA VAL A 643 -14.77 7.17 -17.03
C VAL A 643 -15.07 8.19 -18.13
N SER A 644 -16.29 8.72 -18.13
CA SER A 644 -16.80 9.64 -19.14
C SER A 644 -17.43 10.88 -18.50
N PRO A 645 -16.67 11.70 -17.75
CA PRO A 645 -17.23 12.87 -17.10
C PRO A 645 -17.86 13.82 -18.13
N HIS A 646 -19.07 14.29 -17.82
CA HIS A 646 -19.78 15.25 -18.66
C HIS A 646 -19.29 16.69 -18.49
N ASP A 647 -18.67 16.99 -17.34
CA ASP A 647 -18.10 18.30 -17.03
C ASP A 647 -16.85 18.56 -17.90
N PRO A 648 -16.84 19.63 -18.72
CA PRO A 648 -15.68 19.96 -19.55
C PRO A 648 -14.40 20.24 -18.78
N ARG A 649 -14.50 20.61 -17.49
CA ARG A 649 -13.33 20.83 -16.61
C ARG A 649 -12.57 19.53 -16.36
N LEU A 650 -13.30 18.42 -16.19
CA LEU A 650 -12.75 17.09 -15.93
C LEU A 650 -12.37 16.31 -17.19
N LYS A 651 -12.20 16.99 -18.33
CA LYS A 651 -11.93 16.33 -19.61
C LYS A 651 -10.62 15.55 -19.62
N ASP A 652 -9.62 16.00 -18.87
CA ASP A 652 -8.34 15.30 -18.71
C ASP A 652 -8.38 14.22 -17.63
N ARG A 653 -9.55 14.02 -17.00
CA ARG A 653 -9.82 13.06 -15.93
C ARG A 653 -9.01 13.30 -14.66
N VAL A 654 -8.51 14.52 -14.49
CA VAL A 654 -7.89 14.98 -13.25
C VAL A 654 -8.76 16.09 -12.67
N ALA A 655 -9.21 15.93 -11.43
CA ALA A 655 -9.68 17.06 -10.65
C ALA A 655 -8.45 17.82 -10.12
N ASP A 656 -8.08 18.90 -10.79
CA ASP A 656 -7.15 19.97 -10.42
C ASP A 656 -7.70 20.84 -9.25
N ASN A 657 -8.21 20.18 -8.21
CA ASN A 657 -8.63 20.83 -6.97
C ASN A 657 -7.49 21.68 -6.37
N ASN A 658 -7.84 22.72 -5.61
CA ASN A 658 -6.86 23.70 -5.16
C ASN A 658 -6.04 23.21 -3.97
N ASN A 659 -6.66 22.40 -3.10
CA ASN A 659 -6.12 21.96 -1.82
C ASN A 659 -6.58 20.53 -1.51
N LYS A 660 -5.93 19.91 -0.52
CA LYS A 660 -6.39 18.66 0.07
C LYS A 660 -7.84 18.78 0.52
N PHE A 661 -8.64 17.77 0.19
CA PHE A 661 -10.07 17.70 0.50
C PHE A 661 -10.96 18.77 -0.15
N ASP A 662 -10.45 19.50 -1.14
CA ASP A 662 -11.29 20.34 -2.00
C ASP A 662 -11.90 19.49 -3.12
N ILE A 663 -13.18 19.71 -3.42
CA ILE A 663 -13.90 19.03 -4.51
C ILE A 663 -14.41 20.01 -5.57
N THR A 664 -13.96 21.27 -5.56
CA THR A 664 -14.50 22.36 -6.40
C THR A 664 -14.45 22.10 -7.92
N GLU A 665 -13.69 21.12 -8.42
CA GLU A 665 -13.76 20.72 -9.83
C GLU A 665 -14.50 19.39 -10.05
N SER A 666 -14.58 18.55 -9.01
CA SER A 666 -15.28 17.27 -9.03
C SER A 666 -16.68 17.37 -8.41
N GLU A 667 -17.20 18.57 -8.15
CA GLU A 667 -18.50 18.79 -7.51
C GLU A 667 -19.65 18.38 -8.43
N SER A 668 -19.42 18.37 -9.74
CA SER A 668 -20.36 17.82 -10.73
C SER A 668 -20.50 16.30 -10.65
N LEU A 669 -19.55 15.60 -10.03
CA LEU A 669 -19.63 14.15 -9.77
C LEU A 669 -20.34 13.84 -8.45
N LEU A 670 -20.58 14.83 -7.59
CA LEU A 670 -21.18 14.64 -6.28
C LEU A 670 -22.66 14.30 -6.43
N ILE A 671 -23.04 13.08 -6.03
CA ILE A 671 -24.43 12.62 -6.08
C ILE A 671 -25.06 12.52 -4.68
N GLY A 672 -24.26 12.55 -3.62
CA GLY A 672 -24.75 12.49 -2.25
C GLY A 672 -23.77 13.06 -1.23
N ARG A 673 -24.29 13.46 -0.07
CA ARG A 673 -23.51 14.02 1.04
C ARG A 673 -24.01 13.50 2.39
N ASN A 674 -23.25 13.75 3.46
CA ASN A 674 -23.52 13.29 4.83
C ASN A 674 -23.54 11.76 5.01
N PHE A 675 -22.87 11.01 4.12
CA PHE A 675 -22.75 9.55 4.21
C PHE A 675 -21.73 9.07 5.25
N GLY A 676 -20.97 9.96 5.86
CA GLY A 676 -19.88 9.59 6.77
C GLY A 676 -18.69 8.96 6.06
N ILE A 677 -17.97 8.06 6.75
CA ILE A 677 -16.90 7.25 6.16
C ILE A 677 -17.53 6.05 5.46
N VAL A 678 -17.51 6.03 4.14
CA VAL A 678 -18.06 4.94 3.32
C VAL A 678 -17.01 3.85 3.11
N THR A 679 -17.29 2.64 3.59
CA THR A 679 -16.34 1.52 3.52
C THR A 679 -16.76 0.42 2.57
N ASP A 680 -18.04 0.36 2.19
CA ASP A 680 -18.52 -0.63 1.22
C ASP A 680 -19.82 -0.19 0.54
N ILE A 681 -20.01 -0.61 -0.71
CA ILE A 681 -21.17 -0.32 -1.53
C ILE A 681 -21.56 -1.58 -2.32
N HIS A 682 -22.81 -2.04 -2.21
CA HIS A 682 -23.32 -3.16 -3.00
C HIS A 682 -24.72 -2.89 -3.54
N THR A 683 -25.02 -3.43 -4.71
CA THR A 683 -26.41 -3.55 -5.16
C THR A 683 -27.08 -4.71 -4.42
N GLY A 684 -28.24 -4.45 -3.81
CA GLY A 684 -29.03 -5.46 -3.12
C GLY A 684 -29.90 -6.29 -4.06
N PRO A 685 -30.48 -7.41 -3.58
CA PRO A 685 -31.37 -8.26 -4.38
C PRO A 685 -32.60 -7.54 -4.96
N ASN A 686 -33.00 -6.42 -4.34
CA ASN A 686 -34.08 -5.56 -4.81
C ASN A 686 -33.65 -4.54 -5.90
N GLY A 687 -32.38 -4.53 -6.29
CA GLY A 687 -31.80 -3.61 -7.27
C GLY A 687 -31.45 -2.22 -6.73
N ASN A 688 -31.68 -1.96 -5.43
CA ASN A 688 -31.27 -0.73 -4.77
C ASN A 688 -29.81 -0.78 -4.34
N LEU A 689 -29.20 0.38 -4.11
CA LEU A 689 -27.80 0.46 -3.71
C LEU A 689 -27.68 0.61 -2.19
N PHE A 690 -26.84 -0.19 -1.56
CA PHE A 690 -26.62 -0.20 -0.11
C PHE A 690 -25.22 0.30 0.20
N VAL A 691 -25.13 1.27 1.11
CA VAL A 691 -23.89 1.98 1.46
C VAL A 691 -23.60 1.79 2.95
N VAL A 692 -22.44 1.22 3.29
CA VAL A 692 -21.97 1.14 4.67
C VAL A 692 -21.38 2.47 5.09
N SER A 693 -21.80 2.97 6.26
CA SER A 693 -21.20 4.13 6.91
C SER A 693 -20.55 3.74 8.23
N LEU A 694 -19.22 3.68 8.23
CA LEU A 694 -18.42 3.32 9.40
C LEU A 694 -18.61 4.34 10.53
N SER A 695 -18.58 5.64 10.20
CA SER A 695 -18.67 6.71 11.21
C SER A 695 -20.07 6.88 11.78
N ASN A 696 -21.11 6.60 10.98
CA ASN A 696 -22.48 6.75 11.42
C ASN A 696 -23.03 5.45 12.05
N GLY A 697 -22.30 4.34 11.97
CA GLY A 697 -22.73 3.06 12.54
C GLY A 697 -23.99 2.53 11.87
N ALA A 698 -24.09 2.66 10.55
CA ALA A 698 -25.31 2.40 9.79
C ALA A 698 -25.02 1.81 8.41
N ILE A 699 -26.04 1.16 7.84
CA ILE A 699 -26.12 0.87 6.41
C ILE A 699 -27.32 1.64 5.88
N TYR A 700 -27.09 2.39 4.80
CA TYR A 700 -28.11 3.17 4.10
C TYR A 700 -28.53 2.46 2.81
N GLU A 701 -29.79 2.58 2.44
CA GLU A 701 -30.34 2.11 1.17
C GLU A 701 -30.73 3.33 0.33
N ILE A 702 -30.15 3.42 -0.86
CA ILE A 702 -30.46 4.40 -1.89
C ILE A 702 -31.44 3.75 -2.87
N PHE A 703 -32.53 4.44 -3.17
CA PHE A 703 -33.61 3.93 -4.01
C PHE A 703 -34.16 5.00 -4.95
N ARG A 704 -34.82 4.58 -6.03
CA ARG A 704 -35.47 5.51 -6.97
C ARG A 704 -36.77 6.06 -6.41
N ILE A 705 -36.99 7.36 -6.58
CA ILE A 705 -38.27 8.03 -6.34
C ILE A 705 -39.14 7.90 -7.60
N HIS A 706 -40.39 7.47 -7.44
CA HIS A 706 -41.41 7.56 -8.49
C HIS A 706 -42.30 8.79 -8.22
N HIS A 707 -42.20 9.82 -9.07
CA HIS A 707 -43.14 10.95 -9.01
C HIS A 707 -44.48 10.56 -9.65
N SER A 708 -45.58 10.94 -9.01
CA SER A 708 -46.94 10.60 -9.45
C SER A 708 -47.42 11.36 -10.69
N ASP A 709 -46.64 12.29 -11.24
CA ASP A 709 -47.01 13.10 -12.40
C ASP A 709 -46.10 12.80 -13.60
N GLY A 710 -46.53 11.85 -14.44
CA GLY A 710 -46.20 11.85 -15.87
C GLY A 710 -44.90 11.18 -16.35
N ASP A 711 -44.50 10.04 -15.79
CA ASP A 711 -43.51 9.15 -16.44
C ASP A 711 -44.20 8.42 -17.62
N HIS A 712 -44.53 9.18 -18.67
CA HIS A 712 -44.66 8.65 -20.02
C HIS A 712 -43.27 8.80 -20.66
N ASP A 713 -42.42 7.79 -20.52
CA ASP A 713 -41.53 7.34 -21.58
C ASP A 713 -40.90 5.97 -21.24
N ASP A 714 -40.90 5.10 -22.25
CA ASP A 714 -40.14 3.86 -22.43
C ASP A 714 -40.60 2.56 -21.74
N ASP A 715 -41.92 2.34 -21.70
CA ASP A 715 -42.50 0.99 -21.75
C ASP A 715 -43.20 0.78 -23.10
N ASP A 716 -42.44 0.94 -24.20
CA ASP A 716 -42.84 0.41 -25.50
C ASP A 716 -42.71 -1.12 -25.43
N GLY A 717 -43.76 -1.72 -24.88
CA GLY A 717 -44.03 -3.13 -25.04
C GLY A 717 -44.03 -3.47 -26.52
N ALA A 718 -43.09 -4.32 -26.92
CA ALA A 718 -43.11 -5.01 -28.19
C ALA A 718 -44.48 -5.68 -28.35
N ARG A 719 -45.34 -5.05 -29.17
CA ARG A 719 -46.47 -5.74 -29.78
C ARG A 719 -45.92 -6.41 -31.03
N ASP A 720 -46.02 -7.73 -31.03
CA ASP A 720 -46.04 -8.57 -32.22
C ASP A 720 -46.98 -7.94 -33.26
N GLU A 721 -46.45 -7.63 -34.45
CA GLU A 721 -47.24 -7.63 -35.68
C GLU A 721 -46.43 -8.34 -36.78
N ASP A 722 -47.04 -9.39 -37.31
CA ASP A 722 -46.65 -10.18 -38.47
C ASP A 722 -46.49 -9.31 -39.73
N ASP A 723 -45.40 -9.51 -40.49
CA ASP A 723 -45.39 -9.81 -41.94
C ASP A 723 -43.98 -10.17 -42.44
#